data_AF-A0A0A1D326-F1
#
_entry.id   AF-A0A0A1D326-F1
#
_cell.length_a   1.000
_cell.length_b   1.000
_cell.length_c   1.000
_cell.angle_alpha   90.00
_cell.angle_beta   90.00
_cell.angle_gamma   90.00
#
_symmetry.space_group_name_H-M   'P 1'
#
loop_
_entity.id
_entity.type
_entity.pdbx_description
1 polymer ?
#
loop_
_entity_poly.entity_id
_entity_poly.type
_entity_poly.pdbx_seq_one_letter_code
_entity_poly.pdbx_strand_id
1 'polypeptide(L)'
;MKIGSAPPVVPAGKTPMNRAGWHMRANAPAVFWLVALVVVVLFHRNIPVSGWLMVHLLLLGAVTNSILVWSWHFAQALLRGPTPDNRLMIARLVLLNAAVVTVVAGMVADVWVLVLAGSIGVGLVVAWHAVVLGLRARKALASRFGPTVWYYVSACLLLPVGAGVGAALAAGPGGELHTRLLLVHMSVNVLGFVGLSVLGTLMTLLPTMLRTRVADGAETVARHGAVPLLVGVLAIAGGAAAGVMVLSVLGLLVYISAVIYICIPLAKVVRAKVPVSFASLSAVAALAWLLVALVWLLILALAAPNWEGLHRGIEVVVPVLAAGFVAQVLGGALTYLVPVVLGGGPAVLKRRTAILDRAAWFRVVLINVGLLVSLLPVPSIVRVGTTFLVLIGLAWFLPLLGMALFSRDARAVPGPVADGRGALDSGTAAAGYDTAPRKRLGMAAAGLAVVVLVIAAGVLADPSALEWQNQAGAATGVVATGETTTVDMTMKNMRFHPDKVQVPAGNKLVINLVNEDNMVHDLVTELGADSGRLYPGERTVVDVGVVGADVAGWCSVVGHRQQGMVLSIVAVGAPPAAGADSGGADTGGSDAGMPGMDHGSAMDGPPATFDFMNEPAADFTPRSAVLPALPAGTGTS
;
A
#
# COMPACT_ATOMS: atom_id res chain seq x y z
N MET A 1 -27.41 -8.43 -73.68
CA MET A 1 -27.24 -7.04 -73.21
C MET A 1 -27.67 -7.02 -71.74
N LYS A 2 -26.79 -7.36 -70.77
CA LYS A 2 -26.13 -6.41 -69.83
C LYS A 2 -26.96 -5.14 -69.61
N ILE A 3 -27.25 -4.67 -68.39
CA ILE A 3 -26.28 -4.42 -67.31
C ILE A 3 -26.98 -4.60 -65.94
N GLY A 4 -26.44 -5.48 -65.11
CA GLY A 4 -26.74 -5.52 -63.67
C GLY A 4 -26.03 -4.37 -62.96
N SER A 5 -26.77 -3.60 -62.18
CA SER A 5 -26.26 -2.55 -61.31
C SER A 5 -25.43 -3.19 -60.18
N ALA A 6 -24.15 -2.82 -60.11
CA ALA A 6 -23.27 -3.19 -59.02
C ALA A 6 -23.77 -2.60 -57.68
N PRO A 7 -23.65 -3.33 -56.56
CA PRO A 7 -23.92 -2.75 -55.25
C PRO A 7 -22.91 -1.63 -54.95
N PRO A 8 -23.31 -0.57 -54.22
CA PRO A 8 -22.43 0.55 -53.94
C PRO A 8 -21.22 0.08 -53.14
N VAL A 9 -20.04 0.41 -53.64
CA VAL A 9 -18.77 0.26 -52.91
C VAL A 9 -18.82 1.22 -51.74
N VAL A 10 -19.07 0.69 -50.54
CA VAL A 10 -18.90 1.42 -49.29
C VAL A 10 -17.40 1.75 -49.18
N PRO A 11 -17.01 3.04 -49.08
CA PRO A 11 -15.60 3.38 -48.87
C PRO A 11 -15.11 2.66 -47.61
N ALA A 12 -13.88 2.16 -47.63
CA ALA A 12 -13.23 1.49 -46.51
C ALA A 12 -13.02 2.46 -45.33
N GLY A 13 -14.12 2.83 -44.67
CA GLY A 13 -14.14 3.54 -43.42
C GLY A 13 -13.69 2.55 -42.35
N LYS A 14 -12.63 2.91 -41.63
CA LYS A 14 -12.13 2.19 -40.45
C LYS A 14 -13.29 1.59 -39.68
N THR A 15 -13.37 0.27 -39.64
CA THR A 15 -14.40 -0.45 -38.90
C THR A 15 -14.42 0.11 -37.48
N PRO A 16 -15.57 0.64 -37.00
CA PRO A 16 -15.64 1.20 -35.65
C PRO A 16 -15.16 0.15 -34.66
N MET A 17 -14.23 0.52 -33.79
CA MET A 17 -13.67 -0.40 -32.80
C MET A 17 -14.82 -1.07 -32.04
N ASN A 18 -14.83 -2.40 -31.99
CA ASN A 18 -15.77 -3.15 -31.16
C ASN A 18 -15.68 -2.63 -29.72
N ARG A 19 -16.84 -2.43 -29.07
CA ARG A 19 -16.97 -1.89 -27.70
C ARG A 19 -16.02 -2.57 -26.72
N ALA A 20 -15.90 -3.89 -26.78
CA ALA A 20 -14.97 -4.65 -25.94
C ALA A 20 -13.50 -4.26 -26.17
N GLY A 21 -13.10 -4.05 -27.42
CA GLY A 21 -11.74 -3.61 -27.79
C GLY A 21 -11.43 -2.17 -27.33
N TRP A 22 -12.44 -1.30 -27.29
CA TRP A 22 -12.30 0.03 -26.66
C TRP A 22 -12.00 -0.09 -25.18
N HIS A 23 -12.84 -0.82 -24.43
CA HIS A 23 -12.69 -0.96 -22.98
C HIS A 23 -11.34 -1.56 -22.60
N MET A 24 -10.86 -2.53 -23.38
CA MET A 24 -9.55 -3.14 -23.16
C MET A 24 -8.41 -2.14 -23.37
N ARG A 25 -8.40 -1.40 -24.49
CA ARG A 25 -7.38 -0.38 -24.77
C ARG A 25 -7.42 0.78 -23.78
N ALA A 26 -8.60 1.22 -23.38
CA ALA A 26 -8.77 2.32 -22.45
C ALA A 26 -8.29 1.98 -21.03
N ASN A 27 -8.45 0.72 -20.58
CA ASN A 27 -8.00 0.27 -19.25
C ASN A 27 -6.54 -0.24 -19.22
N ALA A 28 -5.90 -0.46 -20.38
CA ALA A 28 -4.53 -0.96 -20.45
C ALA A 28 -3.51 -0.09 -19.68
N PRO A 29 -3.57 1.27 -19.74
CA PRO A 29 -2.67 2.11 -18.93
C PRO A 29 -2.82 1.89 -17.43
N ALA A 30 -4.05 1.74 -16.91
CA ALA A 30 -4.26 1.50 -15.49
C ALA A 30 -3.60 0.18 -15.03
N VAL A 31 -3.72 -0.88 -15.84
CA VAL A 31 -3.07 -2.17 -15.57
C VAL A 31 -1.55 -2.04 -15.65
N PHE A 32 -1.02 -1.32 -16.64
CA PHE A 32 0.42 -1.05 -16.77
C PHE A 32 0.98 -0.39 -15.51
N TRP A 33 0.32 0.66 -15.00
CA TRP A 33 0.76 1.34 -13.78
C TRP A 33 0.67 0.46 -12.52
N LEU A 34 -0.32 -0.44 -12.45
CA LEU A 34 -0.38 -1.43 -11.36
C LEU A 34 0.76 -2.44 -11.42
N VAL A 35 1.15 -2.88 -12.62
CA VAL A 35 2.33 -3.76 -12.80
C VAL A 35 3.60 -3.01 -12.40
N ALA A 36 3.77 -1.76 -12.86
CA ALA A 36 4.90 -0.91 -12.48
C ALA A 36 4.97 -0.69 -10.96
N LEU A 37 3.82 -0.46 -10.31
CA LEU A 37 3.73 -0.36 -8.86
C LEU A 37 4.25 -1.62 -8.16
N VAL A 38 3.82 -2.82 -8.59
CA VAL A 38 4.30 -4.08 -8.00
C VAL A 38 5.81 -4.21 -8.15
N VAL A 39 6.36 -3.86 -9.32
CA VAL A 39 7.82 -3.84 -9.54
C VAL A 39 8.51 -2.88 -8.55
N VAL A 40 8.02 -1.64 -8.42
CA VAL A 40 8.60 -0.68 -7.47
C VAL A 40 8.54 -1.18 -6.03
N VAL A 41 7.43 -1.79 -5.60
CA VAL A 41 7.31 -2.34 -4.24
C VAL A 41 8.34 -3.46 -4.00
N LEU A 42 8.53 -4.36 -4.96
CA LEU A 42 9.48 -5.47 -4.83
C LEU A 42 10.94 -5.03 -4.83
N PHE A 43 11.28 -3.99 -5.60
CA PHE A 43 12.65 -3.50 -5.76
C PHE A 43 12.92 -2.16 -5.06
N HIS A 44 12.06 -1.79 -4.09
CA HIS A 44 12.04 -0.45 -3.49
C HIS A 44 13.36 0.00 -2.85
N ARG A 45 14.19 -0.94 -2.40
CA ARG A 45 15.51 -0.67 -1.80
C ARG A 45 16.51 -0.10 -2.79
N ASN A 46 16.37 -0.43 -4.07
CA ASN A 46 17.28 -0.03 -5.14
C ASN A 46 16.73 1.12 -5.99
N ILE A 47 15.55 1.64 -5.64
CA ILE A 47 14.84 2.64 -6.42
C ILE A 47 14.82 3.95 -5.64
N PRO A 48 15.41 5.04 -6.18
CA PRO A 48 15.31 6.37 -5.58
C PRO A 48 13.84 6.77 -5.40
N VAL A 49 13.54 7.52 -4.34
CA VAL A 49 12.20 8.06 -4.05
C VAL A 49 11.07 7.00 -4.10
N SER A 50 11.38 5.76 -3.71
CA SER A 50 10.46 4.62 -3.84
C SER A 50 9.14 4.82 -3.10
N GLY A 51 9.13 5.43 -1.92
CA GLY A 51 7.90 5.79 -1.19
C GLY A 51 7.00 6.72 -2.01
N TRP A 52 7.57 7.74 -2.65
CA TRP A 52 6.85 8.63 -3.55
C TRP A 52 6.28 7.86 -4.76
N LEU A 53 7.10 6.99 -5.38
CA LEU A 53 6.69 6.18 -6.52
C LEU A 53 5.55 5.21 -6.17
N MET A 54 5.59 4.54 -5.02
CA MET A 54 4.50 3.63 -4.61
C MET A 54 3.15 4.35 -4.54
N VAL A 55 3.13 5.55 -3.95
CA VAL A 55 1.93 6.36 -3.81
C VAL A 55 1.46 6.90 -5.18
N HIS A 56 2.38 7.43 -5.99
CA HIS A 56 2.02 8.11 -7.23
C HIS A 56 1.76 7.16 -8.41
N LEU A 57 2.46 6.02 -8.52
CA LEU A 57 2.12 5.01 -9.53
C LEU A 57 0.71 4.43 -9.28
N LEU A 58 0.32 4.29 -8.01
CA LEU A 58 -1.05 3.93 -7.64
C LEU A 58 -2.04 5.05 -7.99
N LEU A 59 -1.84 6.26 -7.43
CA LEU A 59 -2.83 7.35 -7.51
C LEU A 59 -2.81 8.07 -8.86
N LEU A 60 -1.65 8.59 -9.26
CA LEU A 60 -1.47 9.36 -10.49
C LEU A 60 -1.48 8.45 -11.74
N GLY A 61 -0.91 7.24 -11.63
CA GLY A 61 -0.92 6.25 -12.70
C GLY A 61 -2.25 5.49 -12.81
N ALA A 62 -2.45 4.52 -11.93
CA ALA A 62 -3.55 3.55 -12.05
C ALA A 62 -4.94 4.14 -11.77
N VAL A 63 -5.09 4.87 -10.66
CA VAL A 63 -6.37 5.42 -10.20
C VAL A 63 -6.84 6.55 -11.10
N THR A 64 -5.97 7.47 -11.48
CA THR A 64 -6.35 8.59 -12.37
C THR A 64 -6.81 8.09 -13.74
N ASN A 65 -6.09 7.14 -14.36
CA ASN A 65 -6.55 6.50 -15.59
C ASN A 65 -7.92 5.81 -15.39
N SER A 66 -8.09 5.09 -14.28
CA SER A 66 -9.35 4.41 -13.96
C SER A 66 -10.50 5.40 -13.78
N ILE A 67 -10.30 6.49 -13.02
CA ILE A 67 -11.32 7.52 -12.80
C ILE A 67 -11.74 8.12 -14.14
N LEU A 68 -10.80 8.50 -15.02
CA LEU A 68 -11.16 9.07 -16.33
C LEU A 68 -11.97 8.11 -17.18
N VAL A 69 -11.58 6.83 -17.25
CA VAL A 69 -12.28 5.83 -18.07
C VAL A 69 -13.66 5.50 -17.51
N TRP A 70 -13.76 5.28 -16.20
CA TRP A 70 -14.97 4.83 -15.55
C TRP A 70 -15.96 5.95 -15.30
N SER A 71 -15.52 7.17 -14.96
CA SER A 71 -16.41 8.33 -14.86
C SER A 71 -17.04 8.64 -16.23
N TRP A 72 -16.27 8.52 -17.32
CA TRP A 72 -16.79 8.65 -18.69
C TRP A 72 -17.85 7.58 -18.99
N HIS A 73 -17.57 6.33 -18.64
CA HIS A 73 -18.49 5.21 -18.84
C HIS A 73 -19.79 5.38 -18.02
N PHE A 74 -19.68 5.69 -16.73
CA PHE A 74 -20.84 5.88 -15.87
C PHE A 74 -21.63 7.13 -16.24
N ALA A 75 -20.97 8.24 -16.60
CA ALA A 75 -21.67 9.42 -17.10
C ALA A 75 -22.47 9.10 -18.38
N GLN A 76 -21.95 8.27 -19.29
CA GLN A 76 -22.73 7.81 -20.44
C GLN A 76 -23.94 6.96 -20.05
N ALA A 77 -23.82 6.09 -19.04
CA ALA A 77 -24.91 5.24 -18.58
C ALA A 77 -25.99 6.01 -17.80
N LEU A 78 -25.60 7.06 -17.08
CA LEU A 78 -26.47 7.82 -16.19
C LEU A 78 -27.12 9.04 -16.85
N LEU A 79 -26.44 9.65 -17.82
CA LEU A 79 -26.95 10.80 -18.57
C LEU A 79 -27.69 10.32 -19.82
N ARG A 80 -28.91 10.83 -20.01
CA ARG A 80 -29.70 10.58 -21.22
C ARG A 80 -29.22 11.54 -22.32
N GLY A 81 -28.48 11.03 -23.29
CA GLY A 81 -28.02 11.81 -24.44
C GLY A 81 -27.25 10.99 -25.47
N PRO A 82 -26.84 11.60 -26.60
CA PRO A 82 -26.11 10.92 -27.66
C PRO A 82 -24.79 10.30 -27.17
N THR A 83 -24.43 9.14 -27.72
CA THR A 83 -23.15 8.49 -27.45
C THR A 83 -22.01 9.27 -28.12
N PRO A 84 -21.07 9.84 -27.35
CA PRO A 84 -19.99 10.64 -27.89
C PRO A 84 -18.93 9.79 -28.60
N ASP A 85 -18.25 10.38 -29.58
CA ASP A 85 -17.05 9.77 -30.18
C ASP A 85 -15.92 9.67 -29.13
N ASN A 86 -15.23 8.54 -29.16
CA ASN A 86 -14.14 8.22 -28.25
C ASN A 86 -12.79 8.81 -28.68
N ARG A 87 -12.65 9.43 -29.87
CA ARG A 87 -11.39 10.04 -30.33
C ARG A 87 -10.78 11.02 -29.33
N LEU A 88 -11.58 11.98 -28.84
CA LEU A 88 -11.12 12.95 -27.84
C LEU A 88 -10.90 12.32 -26.46
N MET A 89 -11.54 11.19 -26.16
CA MET A 89 -11.22 10.42 -24.96
C MET A 89 -9.85 9.75 -25.08
N ILE A 90 -9.53 9.16 -26.24
CA ILE A 90 -8.21 8.58 -26.51
C ILE A 90 -7.12 9.65 -26.43
N ALA A 91 -7.34 10.82 -27.04
CA ALA A 91 -6.40 11.95 -26.95
C ALA A 91 -6.10 12.35 -25.49
N ARG A 92 -7.16 12.47 -24.66
CA ARG A 92 -7.01 12.75 -23.22
C ARG A 92 -6.20 11.66 -22.50
N LEU A 93 -6.45 10.38 -22.78
CA LEU A 93 -5.68 9.29 -22.15
C LEU A 93 -4.21 9.28 -22.56
N VAL A 94 -3.91 9.52 -23.85
CA VAL A 94 -2.53 9.59 -24.34
C VAL A 94 -1.80 10.77 -23.71
N LEU A 95 -2.41 11.97 -23.73
CA LEU A 95 -1.84 13.18 -23.12
C LEU A 95 -1.67 13.02 -21.61
N LEU A 96 -2.63 12.40 -20.92
CA LEU A 96 -2.49 12.10 -19.49
C LEU A 96 -1.26 11.25 -19.24
N ASN A 97 -1.11 10.12 -19.93
CA ASN A 97 0.00 9.20 -19.66
C ASN A 97 1.34 9.80 -20.06
N ALA A 98 1.41 10.60 -21.13
CA ALA A 98 2.61 11.37 -21.45
C ALA A 98 2.97 12.32 -20.29
N ALA A 99 2.01 13.07 -19.77
CA ALA A 99 2.23 13.98 -18.66
C ALA A 99 2.63 13.27 -17.35
N VAL A 100 2.01 12.12 -17.03
CA VAL A 100 2.38 11.29 -15.87
C VAL A 100 3.80 10.75 -16.01
N VAL A 101 4.19 10.25 -17.19
CA VAL A 101 5.57 9.82 -17.46
C VAL A 101 6.54 10.99 -17.27
N THR A 102 6.20 12.20 -17.73
CA THR A 102 7.04 13.39 -17.51
C THR A 102 7.20 13.71 -16.02
N VAL A 103 6.14 13.61 -15.20
CA VAL A 103 6.23 13.80 -13.75
C VAL A 103 7.13 12.74 -13.10
N VAL A 104 6.92 11.46 -13.44
CA VAL A 104 7.71 10.34 -12.89
C VAL A 104 9.19 10.48 -13.29
N ALA A 105 9.47 10.76 -14.55
CA ALA A 105 10.83 10.97 -15.03
C ALA A 105 11.48 12.18 -14.36
N GLY A 106 10.74 13.29 -14.20
CA GLY A 106 11.20 14.47 -13.48
C GLY A 106 11.55 14.19 -12.03
N MET A 107 10.74 13.40 -11.32
CA MET A 107 11.00 13.07 -9.92
C MET A 107 12.18 12.10 -9.76
N VAL A 108 12.30 11.10 -10.63
CA VAL A 108 13.41 10.13 -10.57
C VAL A 108 14.74 10.77 -10.98
N ALA A 109 14.71 11.70 -11.94
CA ALA A 109 15.89 12.42 -12.42
C ALA A 109 16.21 13.68 -11.59
N ASP A 110 15.40 14.00 -10.57
CA ASP A 110 15.49 15.23 -9.77
C ASP A 110 15.49 16.52 -10.64
N VAL A 111 14.65 16.55 -11.67
CA VAL A 111 14.49 17.69 -12.59
C VAL A 111 13.13 18.35 -12.38
N TRP A 112 13.11 19.37 -11.52
CA TRP A 112 11.89 20.08 -11.14
C TRP A 112 11.06 20.61 -12.33
N VAL A 113 11.72 21.13 -13.39
CA VAL A 113 11.03 21.67 -14.57
C VAL A 113 10.19 20.60 -15.28
N LEU A 114 10.65 19.34 -15.29
CA LEU A 114 9.86 18.22 -15.83
C LEU A 114 8.66 17.91 -14.93
N VAL A 115 8.85 17.94 -13.60
CA VAL A 115 7.74 17.76 -12.65
C VAL A 115 6.68 18.84 -12.83
N LEU A 116 7.09 20.10 -12.98
CA LEU A 116 6.19 21.22 -13.24
C LEU A 116 5.44 21.05 -14.56
N ALA A 117 6.15 20.81 -15.67
CA ALA A 117 5.54 20.65 -16.99
C ALA A 117 4.57 19.46 -17.03
N GLY A 118 4.97 18.32 -16.47
CA GLY A 118 4.11 17.15 -16.33
C GLY A 118 2.88 17.43 -15.46
N SER A 119 3.04 18.12 -14.33
CA SER A 119 1.93 18.46 -13.43
C SER A 119 0.92 19.41 -14.07
N ILE A 120 1.39 20.40 -14.84
CA ILE A 120 0.54 21.26 -15.67
C ILE A 120 -0.23 20.41 -16.69
N GLY A 121 0.46 19.50 -17.40
CA GLY A 121 -0.15 18.60 -18.37
C GLY A 121 -1.26 17.72 -17.76
N VAL A 122 -0.99 17.09 -16.61
CA VAL A 122 -1.97 16.30 -15.86
C VAL A 122 -3.17 17.17 -15.48
N GLY A 123 -2.92 18.33 -14.85
CA GLY A 123 -3.97 19.26 -14.43
C GLY A 123 -4.87 19.70 -15.59
N LEU A 124 -4.28 20.10 -16.72
CA LEU A 124 -5.03 20.53 -17.91
C LEU A 124 -5.88 19.41 -18.50
N VAL A 125 -5.35 18.19 -18.60
CA VAL A 125 -6.08 17.05 -19.16
C VAL A 125 -7.26 16.64 -18.25
N VAL A 126 -7.06 16.63 -16.94
CA VAL A 126 -8.13 16.29 -15.98
C VAL A 126 -9.16 17.42 -15.89
N ALA A 127 -8.74 18.69 -15.95
CA ALA A 127 -9.65 19.83 -16.05
C ALA A 127 -10.49 19.78 -17.34
N TRP A 128 -9.85 19.48 -18.48
CA TRP A 128 -10.56 19.22 -19.75
C TRP A 128 -11.60 18.12 -19.57
N HIS A 129 -11.24 17.02 -18.89
CA HIS A 129 -12.18 15.96 -18.59
C HIS A 129 -13.39 16.44 -17.75
N ALA A 130 -13.16 17.24 -16.71
CA ALA A 130 -14.20 17.84 -15.89
C ALA A 130 -15.16 18.72 -16.71
N VAL A 131 -14.61 19.59 -17.56
CA VAL A 131 -15.39 20.49 -18.42
C VAL A 131 -16.28 19.69 -19.36
N VAL A 132 -15.76 18.65 -20.03
CA VAL A 132 -16.57 17.81 -20.91
C VAL A 132 -17.70 17.12 -20.13
N LEU A 133 -17.42 16.55 -18.95
CA LEU A 133 -18.45 15.92 -18.13
C LEU A 133 -19.51 16.93 -17.66
N GLY A 134 -19.10 18.11 -17.20
CA GLY A 134 -20.00 19.16 -16.72
C GLY A 134 -20.90 19.72 -17.83
N LEU A 135 -20.36 19.96 -19.02
CA LEU A 135 -21.13 20.38 -20.18
C LEU A 135 -22.17 19.32 -20.59
N ARG A 136 -21.81 18.04 -20.52
CA ARG A 136 -22.74 16.94 -20.78
C ARG A 136 -23.81 16.83 -19.70
N ALA A 137 -23.43 16.93 -18.43
CA ALA A 137 -24.36 16.86 -17.30
C ALA A 137 -25.40 17.99 -17.35
N ARG A 138 -24.98 19.20 -17.74
CA ARG A 138 -25.89 20.36 -17.90
C ARG A 138 -26.87 20.21 -19.06
N LYS A 139 -26.47 19.55 -20.15
CA LYS A 139 -27.30 19.36 -21.35
C LYS A 139 -28.18 18.10 -21.30
N ALA A 140 -27.93 17.20 -20.35
CA ALA A 140 -28.63 15.94 -20.24
C ALA A 140 -30.05 16.12 -19.67
N LEU A 141 -30.98 15.29 -20.11
CA LEU A 141 -32.31 15.22 -19.49
C LEU A 141 -32.20 14.71 -18.04
N ALA A 142 -33.17 15.12 -17.21
CA ALA A 142 -33.23 14.70 -15.81
C ALA A 142 -33.18 13.17 -15.68
N SER A 143 -32.26 12.71 -14.85
CA SER A 143 -32.04 11.30 -14.53
C SER A 143 -31.95 11.14 -13.02
N ARG A 144 -32.57 10.08 -12.50
CA ARG A 144 -32.66 9.76 -11.06
C ARG A 144 -31.31 9.89 -10.35
N PHE A 145 -30.25 9.39 -10.98
CA PHE A 145 -28.87 9.42 -10.47
C PHE A 145 -27.93 10.30 -11.30
N GLY A 146 -28.45 11.11 -12.22
CA GLY A 146 -27.67 12.11 -12.96
C GLY A 146 -26.83 13.05 -12.06
N PRO A 147 -27.33 13.46 -10.86
CA PRO A 147 -26.54 14.27 -9.92
C PRO A 147 -25.19 13.69 -9.50
N THR A 148 -25.02 12.36 -9.53
CA THR A 148 -23.73 11.71 -9.19
C THR A 148 -22.60 12.10 -10.15
N VAL A 149 -22.91 12.56 -11.37
CA VAL A 149 -21.90 13.05 -12.31
C VAL A 149 -21.18 14.29 -11.76
N TRP A 150 -21.85 15.10 -10.94
CA TRP A 150 -21.22 16.26 -10.31
C TRP A 150 -20.15 15.89 -9.30
N TYR A 151 -20.18 14.69 -8.72
CA TYR A 151 -19.07 14.18 -7.90
C TYR A 151 -17.80 14.06 -8.74
N TYR A 152 -17.90 13.51 -9.95
CA TYR A 152 -16.75 13.39 -10.86
C TYR A 152 -16.26 14.75 -11.36
N VAL A 153 -17.18 15.66 -11.69
CA VAL A 153 -16.81 17.01 -12.13
C VAL A 153 -16.06 17.73 -11.03
N SER A 154 -16.60 17.76 -9.81
CA SER A 154 -15.97 18.41 -8.68
C SER A 154 -14.63 17.75 -8.30
N ALA A 155 -14.56 16.41 -8.29
CA ALA A 155 -13.32 15.67 -8.11
C ALA A 155 -12.24 16.09 -9.12
N CYS A 156 -12.58 16.10 -10.41
CA CYS A 156 -11.63 16.44 -11.47
C CYS A 156 -11.23 17.93 -11.47
N LEU A 157 -12.03 18.82 -10.90
CA LEU A 157 -11.68 20.24 -10.74
C LEU A 157 -10.73 20.49 -9.55
N LEU A 158 -10.67 19.58 -8.57
CA LEU A 158 -9.73 19.67 -7.45
C LEU A 158 -8.31 19.18 -7.82
N LEU A 159 -8.20 18.22 -8.74
CA LEU A 159 -6.90 17.66 -9.12
C LEU A 159 -5.90 18.69 -9.66
N PRO A 160 -6.26 19.68 -10.50
CA PRO A 160 -5.32 20.72 -10.95
C PRO A 160 -4.65 21.47 -9.80
N VAL A 161 -5.38 21.74 -8.71
CA VAL A 161 -4.83 22.36 -7.50
C VAL A 161 -3.81 21.41 -6.86
N GLY A 162 -4.18 20.14 -6.70
CA GLY A 162 -3.27 19.11 -6.17
C GLY A 162 -2.01 18.92 -7.02
N ALA A 163 -2.12 18.96 -8.34
CA ALA A 163 -0.99 18.87 -9.26
C ALA A 163 -0.05 20.07 -9.12
N GLY A 164 -0.60 21.29 -9.05
CA GLY A 164 0.19 22.50 -8.81
C GLY A 164 0.91 22.48 -7.46
N VAL A 165 0.22 22.06 -6.40
CA VAL A 165 0.83 21.90 -5.06
C VAL A 165 1.87 20.77 -5.06
N GLY A 166 1.66 19.69 -5.81
CA GLY A 166 2.64 18.62 -5.97
C GLY A 166 3.94 19.10 -6.64
N ALA A 167 3.82 19.93 -7.68
CA ALA A 167 4.98 20.57 -8.30
C ALA A 167 5.68 21.54 -7.33
N ALA A 168 4.93 22.27 -6.50
CA ALA A 168 5.51 23.12 -5.45
C ALA A 168 6.26 22.30 -4.39
N LEU A 169 5.69 21.17 -3.93
CA LEU A 169 6.37 20.25 -3.01
C LEU A 169 7.66 19.68 -3.60
N ALA A 170 7.66 19.35 -4.89
CA ALA A 170 8.85 18.88 -5.58
C ALA A 170 9.95 19.94 -5.70
N ALA A 171 9.65 21.23 -5.48
CA ALA A 171 10.65 22.29 -5.40
C ALA A 171 11.45 22.26 -4.09
N GLY A 172 11.06 21.42 -3.13
CA GLY A 172 11.71 21.28 -1.83
C GLY A 172 11.50 22.48 -0.88
N PRO A 173 10.28 23.01 -0.69
CA PRO A 173 10.05 24.01 0.35
C PRO A 173 10.43 23.39 1.71
N GLY A 174 11.19 24.11 2.54
CA GLY A 174 11.60 23.65 3.86
C GLY A 174 10.59 23.96 4.97
N GLY A 175 10.72 23.27 6.10
CA GLY A 175 10.01 23.57 7.35
C GLY A 175 8.49 23.41 7.29
N GLU A 176 7.77 24.26 8.02
CA GLU A 176 6.31 24.20 8.17
C GLU A 176 5.56 24.26 6.83
N LEU A 177 6.09 25.02 5.85
CA LEU A 177 5.46 25.18 4.54
C LEU A 177 5.35 23.82 3.82
N HIS A 178 6.37 22.98 3.90
CA HIS A 178 6.35 21.62 3.35
C HIS A 178 5.15 20.84 3.88
N THR A 179 5.03 20.82 5.21
CA THR A 179 4.01 20.05 5.92
C THR A 179 2.60 20.50 5.57
N ARG A 180 2.39 21.81 5.52
CA ARG A 180 1.10 22.41 5.16
C ARG A 180 0.74 22.09 3.73
N LEU A 181 1.67 22.26 2.78
CA LEU A 181 1.45 21.92 1.38
C LEU A 181 1.19 20.42 1.19
N LEU A 182 1.82 19.56 1.98
CA LEU A 182 1.55 18.12 1.95
C LEU A 182 0.10 17.82 2.34
N LEU A 183 -0.42 18.45 3.40
CA LEU A 183 -1.83 18.28 3.79
C LEU A 183 -2.79 18.85 2.74
N VAL A 184 -2.45 19.98 2.10
CA VAL A 184 -3.22 20.51 0.95
C VAL A 184 -3.23 19.48 -0.17
N HIS A 185 -2.06 19.00 -0.61
CA HIS A 185 -1.91 18.04 -1.69
C HIS A 185 -2.70 16.75 -1.42
N MET A 186 -2.53 16.17 -0.24
CA MET A 186 -3.20 14.95 0.18
C MET A 186 -4.72 15.13 0.25
N SER A 187 -5.22 16.22 0.85
CA SER A 187 -6.66 16.46 1.00
C SER A 187 -7.35 16.65 -0.34
N VAL A 188 -6.81 17.46 -1.25
CA VAL A 188 -7.44 17.69 -2.56
C VAL A 188 -7.34 16.48 -3.50
N ASN A 189 -6.27 15.68 -3.43
CA ASN A 189 -6.09 14.52 -4.30
C ASN A 189 -6.75 13.25 -3.75
N VAL A 190 -6.54 12.92 -2.47
CA VAL A 190 -7.06 11.67 -1.89
C VAL A 190 -8.51 11.85 -1.45
N LEU A 191 -8.83 12.89 -0.68
CA LEU A 191 -10.20 13.10 -0.19
C LEU A 191 -11.08 13.78 -1.25
N GLY A 192 -10.50 14.70 -2.00
CA GLY A 192 -11.12 15.38 -3.13
C GLY A 192 -11.27 14.48 -4.35
N PHE A 193 -10.21 14.37 -5.16
CA PHE A 193 -10.26 13.69 -6.45
C PHE A 193 -10.66 12.20 -6.34
N VAL A 194 -10.01 11.43 -5.47
CA VAL A 194 -10.34 10.00 -5.32
C VAL A 194 -11.60 9.80 -4.48
N GLY A 195 -11.70 10.43 -3.31
CA GLY A 195 -12.81 10.27 -2.38
C GLY A 195 -14.17 10.60 -2.99
N LEU A 196 -14.33 11.76 -3.62
CA LEU A 196 -15.60 12.10 -4.29
C LEU A 196 -15.92 11.15 -5.44
N SER A 197 -14.93 10.77 -6.26
CA SER A 197 -15.13 9.84 -7.38
C SER A 197 -15.62 8.48 -6.88
N VAL A 198 -14.98 7.93 -5.84
CA VAL A 198 -15.33 6.63 -5.28
C VAL A 198 -16.69 6.67 -4.59
N LEU A 199 -16.95 7.64 -3.72
CA LEU A 199 -18.20 7.76 -2.98
C LEU A 199 -19.40 7.99 -3.92
N GLY A 200 -19.22 8.83 -4.95
CA GLY A 200 -20.23 9.04 -5.99
C GLY A 200 -20.51 7.77 -6.81
N THR A 201 -19.46 6.99 -7.14
CA THR A 201 -19.59 5.73 -7.89
C THR A 201 -20.30 4.65 -7.06
N LEU A 202 -19.85 4.42 -5.82
CA LEU A 202 -20.31 3.30 -4.99
C LEU A 202 -21.79 3.37 -4.65
N MET A 203 -22.37 4.59 -4.61
CA MET A 203 -23.82 4.79 -4.45
C MET A 203 -24.66 3.96 -5.43
N THR A 204 -24.17 3.80 -6.67
CA THR A 204 -24.86 3.02 -7.71
C THR A 204 -24.17 1.69 -7.99
N LEU A 205 -22.85 1.64 -7.88
CA LEU A 205 -22.07 0.46 -8.20
C LEU A 205 -22.22 -0.65 -7.16
N LEU A 206 -22.26 -0.33 -5.85
CA LEU A 206 -22.35 -1.36 -4.81
C LEU A 206 -23.68 -2.15 -4.87
N PRO A 207 -24.86 -1.52 -5.00
CA PRO A 207 -26.11 -2.26 -5.24
C PRO A 207 -26.06 -3.14 -6.49
N THR A 208 -25.38 -2.66 -7.55
CA THR A 208 -25.23 -3.36 -8.82
C THR A 208 -24.31 -4.58 -8.69
N MET A 209 -23.21 -4.47 -7.93
CA MET A 209 -22.33 -5.58 -7.57
C MET A 209 -23.07 -6.65 -6.78
N LEU A 210 -23.85 -6.23 -5.78
CA LEU A 210 -24.65 -7.12 -4.93
C LEU A 210 -25.87 -7.68 -5.67
N ARG A 211 -26.27 -7.09 -6.79
CA ARG A 211 -27.51 -7.42 -7.51
C ARG A 211 -28.72 -7.31 -6.59
N THR A 212 -28.85 -6.15 -5.96
CA THR A 212 -29.96 -5.78 -5.09
C THR A 212 -30.48 -4.39 -5.45
N ARG A 213 -31.65 -4.03 -4.92
CA ARG A 213 -32.25 -2.71 -5.17
C ARG A 213 -31.45 -1.62 -4.46
N VAL A 214 -31.43 -0.43 -5.05
CA VAL A 214 -30.89 0.76 -4.40
C VAL A 214 -31.77 1.11 -3.19
N ALA A 215 -31.16 1.43 -2.05
CA ALA A 215 -31.88 1.71 -0.80
C ALA A 215 -32.56 3.08 -0.79
N ASP A 216 -33.58 3.21 0.07
CA ASP A 216 -34.28 4.48 0.31
C ASP A 216 -33.33 5.54 0.87
N GLY A 217 -33.44 6.76 0.33
CA GLY A 217 -32.58 7.91 0.64
C GLY A 217 -31.35 8.04 -0.25
N ALA A 218 -30.98 7.02 -1.05
CA ALA A 218 -29.82 7.07 -1.94
C ALA A 218 -29.91 8.20 -2.99
N GLU A 219 -31.13 8.56 -3.45
CA GLU A 219 -31.33 9.68 -4.38
C GLU A 219 -31.05 11.03 -3.73
N THR A 220 -31.51 11.21 -2.49
CA THR A 220 -31.26 12.44 -1.73
C THR A 220 -29.77 12.62 -1.49
N VAL A 221 -29.08 11.54 -1.12
CA VAL A 221 -27.62 11.53 -0.96
C VAL A 221 -26.92 11.79 -2.30
N ALA A 222 -27.36 11.16 -3.39
CA ALA A 222 -26.83 11.40 -4.72
C ALA A 222 -26.94 12.88 -5.16
N ARG A 223 -27.98 13.59 -4.71
CA ARG A 223 -28.17 15.02 -5.00
C ARG A 223 -27.34 15.94 -4.11
N HIS A 224 -27.30 15.67 -2.81
CA HIS A 224 -26.79 16.65 -1.84
C HIS A 224 -25.44 16.27 -1.22
N GLY A 225 -25.02 15.01 -1.30
CA GLY A 225 -23.82 14.52 -0.59
C GLY A 225 -22.48 15.06 -1.12
N ALA A 226 -22.42 15.56 -2.36
CA ALA A 226 -21.19 16.15 -2.91
C ALA A 226 -20.81 17.47 -2.22
N VAL A 227 -21.82 18.26 -1.83
CA VAL A 227 -21.60 19.59 -1.24
C VAL A 227 -20.86 19.51 0.09
N PRO A 228 -21.30 18.74 1.11
CA PRO A 228 -20.58 18.68 2.38
C PRO A 228 -19.20 18.03 2.23
N LEU A 229 -19.01 17.08 1.29
CA LEU A 229 -17.68 16.58 0.96
C LEU A 229 -16.76 17.68 0.45
N LEU A 230 -17.24 18.53 -0.47
CA LEU A 230 -16.47 19.66 -1.00
C LEU A 230 -16.15 20.69 0.07
N VAL A 231 -17.13 21.05 0.90
CA VAL A 231 -16.93 21.98 2.01
C VAL A 231 -15.85 21.44 2.95
N GLY A 232 -15.89 20.15 3.30
CA GLY A 232 -14.87 19.51 4.12
C GLY A 232 -13.48 19.58 3.48
N VAL A 233 -13.33 19.18 2.21
CA VAL A 233 -12.03 19.21 1.50
C VAL A 233 -11.48 20.63 1.39
N LEU A 234 -12.33 21.60 1.02
CA LEU A 234 -11.91 23.00 0.88
C LEU A 234 -11.55 23.63 2.22
N ALA A 235 -12.23 23.26 3.31
CA ALA A 235 -11.87 23.71 4.65
C ALA A 235 -10.53 23.09 5.11
N ILE A 236 -10.28 21.81 4.85
CA ILE A 236 -8.99 21.17 5.12
C ILE A 236 -7.87 21.85 4.35
N ALA A 237 -8.02 21.95 3.02
CA ALA A 237 -7.01 22.54 2.15
C ALA A 237 -6.81 24.04 2.44
N GLY A 238 -7.89 24.80 2.65
CA GLY A 238 -7.83 26.22 2.97
C GLY A 238 -7.21 26.49 4.34
N GLY A 239 -7.56 25.68 5.35
CA GLY A 239 -6.95 25.74 6.68
C GLY A 239 -5.44 25.46 6.63
N ALA A 240 -5.04 24.40 5.95
CA ALA A 240 -3.64 24.06 5.76
C ALA A 240 -2.87 25.15 4.99
N ALA A 241 -3.43 25.63 3.88
CA ALA A 241 -2.84 26.72 3.09
C ALA A 241 -2.69 28.01 3.90
N ALA A 242 -3.67 28.34 4.76
CA ALA A 242 -3.64 29.52 5.62
C ALA A 242 -2.82 29.34 6.91
N GLY A 243 -2.41 28.11 7.26
CA GLY A 243 -1.72 27.82 8.53
C GLY A 243 -2.66 27.76 9.73
N VAL A 244 -3.97 27.60 9.50
CA VAL A 244 -5.02 27.54 10.52
C VAL A 244 -5.41 26.07 10.76
N MET A 245 -4.76 25.42 11.74
CA MET A 245 -4.98 24.01 12.08
C MET A 245 -6.45 23.73 12.44
N VAL A 246 -7.07 24.62 13.22
CA VAL A 246 -8.47 24.49 13.66
C VAL A 246 -9.44 24.38 12.49
N LEU A 247 -9.25 25.17 11.43
CA LEU A 247 -10.07 25.10 10.23
C LEU A 247 -9.91 23.75 9.52
N SER A 248 -8.70 23.17 9.56
CA SER A 248 -8.44 21.86 8.99
C SER A 248 -9.14 20.74 9.76
N VAL A 249 -9.11 20.81 11.08
CA VAL A 249 -9.83 19.89 11.97
C VAL A 249 -11.34 19.98 11.77
N LEU A 250 -11.90 21.19 11.69
CA LEU A 250 -13.32 21.40 11.41
C LEU A 250 -13.71 20.86 10.02
N GLY A 251 -12.86 21.09 9.01
CA GLY A 251 -13.05 20.54 7.68
C GLY A 251 -13.05 19.00 7.67
N LEU A 252 -12.19 18.37 8.47
CA LEU A 252 -12.13 16.92 8.61
C LEU A 252 -13.38 16.36 9.31
N LEU A 253 -13.89 17.02 10.35
CA LEU A 253 -15.16 16.67 10.99
C LEU A 253 -16.34 16.74 10.01
N VAL A 254 -16.40 17.80 9.20
CA VAL A 254 -17.42 17.96 8.14
C VAL A 254 -17.28 16.84 7.10
N TYR A 255 -16.06 16.53 6.67
CA TYR A 255 -15.81 15.47 5.69
C TYR A 255 -16.22 14.09 6.24
N ILE A 256 -15.84 13.75 7.47
CA ILE A 256 -16.23 12.49 8.14
C ILE A 256 -17.75 12.39 8.22
N SER A 257 -18.43 13.46 8.64
CA SER A 257 -19.88 13.50 8.74
C SER A 257 -20.55 13.27 7.37
N ALA A 258 -19.98 13.84 6.31
CA ALA A 258 -20.44 13.64 4.94
C ALA A 258 -20.24 12.19 4.45
N VAL A 259 -19.10 11.58 4.76
CA VAL A 259 -18.82 10.17 4.44
C VAL A 259 -19.80 9.25 5.17
N ILE A 260 -20.04 9.48 6.46
CA ILE A 260 -21.03 8.72 7.25
C ILE A 260 -22.42 8.85 6.63
N TYR A 261 -22.86 10.08 6.33
CA TYR A 261 -24.14 10.34 5.66
C TYR A 261 -24.29 9.56 4.36
N ILE A 262 -23.24 9.51 3.53
CA ILE A 262 -23.22 8.74 2.27
C ILE A 262 -23.24 7.23 2.51
N CYS A 263 -22.59 6.76 3.58
CA CYS A 263 -22.53 5.34 3.91
C CYS A 263 -23.85 4.78 4.47
N ILE A 264 -24.77 5.62 4.98
CA ILE A 264 -26.06 5.16 5.52
C ILE A 264 -26.88 4.32 4.51
N PRO A 265 -27.21 4.80 3.29
CA PRO A 265 -27.92 3.98 2.32
C PRO A 265 -27.10 2.76 1.84
N LEU A 266 -25.76 2.88 1.76
CA LEU A 266 -24.89 1.75 1.41
C LEU A 266 -24.94 0.64 2.48
N ALA A 267 -24.99 1.00 3.75
CA ALA A 267 -25.14 0.04 4.85
C ALA A 267 -26.49 -0.69 4.78
N LYS A 268 -27.58 0.01 4.40
CA LYS A 268 -28.89 -0.64 4.15
C LYS A 268 -28.80 -1.68 3.02
N VAL A 269 -28.10 -1.35 1.94
CA VAL A 269 -27.87 -2.25 0.79
C VAL A 269 -27.10 -3.51 1.22
N VAL A 270 -26.02 -3.33 1.99
CA VAL A 270 -25.19 -4.43 2.53
C VAL A 270 -25.98 -5.31 3.50
N ARG A 271 -26.82 -4.72 4.35
CA ARG A 271 -27.70 -5.48 5.26
C ARG A 271 -28.77 -6.28 4.51
N ALA A 272 -29.33 -5.72 3.44
CA ALA A 272 -30.32 -6.42 2.62
C ALA A 272 -29.72 -7.61 1.85
N LYS A 273 -28.44 -7.53 1.46
CA LYS A 273 -27.75 -8.63 0.79
C LYS A 273 -26.26 -8.65 1.15
N VAL A 274 -25.89 -9.64 1.95
CA VAL A 274 -24.52 -9.79 2.47
C VAL A 274 -23.51 -9.95 1.32
N PRO A 275 -22.41 -9.16 1.32
CA PRO A 275 -21.30 -9.31 0.38
C PRO A 275 -20.66 -10.69 0.45
N VAL A 276 -20.46 -11.32 -0.70
CA VAL A 276 -19.87 -12.67 -0.79
C VAL A 276 -18.78 -12.80 -1.85
N SER A 277 -18.70 -11.86 -2.78
CA SER A 277 -17.68 -11.80 -3.83
C SER A 277 -16.54 -10.87 -3.44
N PHE A 278 -15.35 -11.08 -4.00
CA PHE A 278 -14.18 -10.24 -3.80
C PHE A 278 -14.50 -8.77 -4.05
N ALA A 279 -15.20 -8.46 -5.15
CA ALA A 279 -15.57 -7.08 -5.49
C ALA A 279 -16.38 -6.40 -4.39
N SER A 280 -17.44 -7.04 -3.90
CA SER A 280 -18.33 -6.48 -2.88
C SER A 280 -17.68 -6.42 -1.49
N LEU A 281 -16.92 -7.44 -1.12
CA LEU A 281 -16.17 -7.47 0.15
C LEU A 281 -15.09 -6.39 0.18
N SER A 282 -14.29 -6.28 -0.88
CA SER A 282 -13.23 -5.27 -0.98
C SER A 282 -13.80 -3.85 -1.01
N ALA A 283 -14.92 -3.61 -1.70
CA ALA A 283 -15.57 -2.30 -1.69
C ALA A 283 -16.05 -1.88 -0.29
N VAL A 284 -16.67 -2.79 0.46
CA VAL A 284 -17.14 -2.51 1.84
C VAL A 284 -15.97 -2.32 2.79
N ALA A 285 -14.96 -3.17 2.72
CA ALA A 285 -13.77 -3.06 3.55
C ALA A 285 -12.96 -1.78 3.23
N ALA A 286 -12.91 -1.35 1.97
CA ALA A 286 -12.28 -0.07 1.60
C ALA A 286 -13.01 1.14 2.21
N LEU A 287 -14.35 1.13 2.27
CA LEU A 287 -15.11 2.17 2.97
C LEU A 287 -14.86 2.17 4.49
N ALA A 288 -14.70 0.98 5.08
CA ALA A 288 -14.32 0.87 6.49
C ALA A 288 -12.92 1.44 6.74
N TRP A 289 -11.93 1.08 5.92
CA TRP A 289 -10.57 1.64 6.03
C TRP A 289 -10.51 3.14 5.77
N LEU A 290 -11.34 3.67 4.87
CA LEU A 290 -11.48 5.12 4.69
C LEU A 290 -11.93 5.78 6.00
N LEU A 291 -12.97 5.26 6.65
CA LEU A 291 -13.44 5.81 7.94
C LEU A 291 -12.39 5.68 9.04
N VAL A 292 -11.69 4.54 9.14
CA VAL A 292 -10.58 4.34 10.09
C VAL A 292 -9.48 5.37 9.85
N ALA A 293 -9.04 5.55 8.61
CA ALA A 293 -8.00 6.52 8.27
C ALA A 293 -8.40 7.96 8.58
N LEU A 294 -9.66 8.34 8.32
CA LEU A 294 -10.16 9.68 8.60
C LEU A 294 -10.26 9.96 10.11
N VAL A 295 -10.76 9.01 10.89
CA VAL A 295 -10.84 9.14 12.36
C VAL A 295 -9.44 9.17 12.96
N TRP A 296 -8.52 8.35 12.46
CA TRP A 296 -7.12 8.38 12.90
C TRP A 296 -6.48 9.73 12.57
N LEU A 297 -6.63 10.23 11.35
CA LEU A 297 -6.12 11.56 10.97
C LEU A 297 -6.72 12.67 11.85
N LEU A 298 -8.00 12.56 12.24
CA LEU A 298 -8.64 13.52 13.13
C LEU A 298 -8.03 13.49 14.53
N ILE A 299 -7.78 12.30 15.08
CA ILE A 299 -7.12 12.15 16.38
C ILE A 299 -5.72 12.75 16.33
N LEU A 300 -4.96 12.48 15.27
CA LEU A 300 -3.62 13.04 15.08
C LEU A 300 -3.66 14.57 14.97
N ALA A 301 -4.60 15.12 14.20
CA ALA A 301 -4.75 16.57 14.05
C ALA A 301 -5.19 17.28 15.34
N LEU A 302 -5.97 16.60 16.19
CA LEU A 302 -6.37 17.12 17.51
C LEU A 302 -5.24 17.02 18.54
N ALA A 303 -4.39 16.00 18.46
CA ALA A 303 -3.30 15.76 19.40
C ALA A 303 -2.01 16.50 19.02
N ALA A 304 -1.84 16.89 17.75
CA ALA A 304 -0.63 17.52 17.27
C ALA A 304 -0.44 18.93 17.88
N PRO A 305 0.70 19.22 18.52
CA PRO A 305 0.98 20.54 19.08
C PRO A 305 1.23 21.59 18.00
N ASN A 306 1.69 21.16 16.81
CA ASN A 306 2.04 21.99 15.68
C ASN A 306 1.95 21.18 14.37
N TRP A 307 2.22 21.83 13.23
CA TRP A 307 2.18 21.18 11.92
C TRP A 307 3.17 20.02 11.80
N GLU A 308 4.40 20.18 12.28
CA GLU A 308 5.43 19.11 12.22
C GLU A 308 5.02 17.85 12.98
N GLY A 309 4.36 17.99 14.14
CA GLY A 309 3.76 16.87 14.85
C GLY A 309 2.70 16.14 14.03
N LEU A 310 1.87 16.89 13.29
CA LEU A 310 0.87 16.31 12.38
C LEU A 310 1.53 15.60 11.19
N HIS A 311 2.64 16.13 10.64
CA HIS A 311 3.36 15.51 9.53
C HIS A 311 3.77 14.07 9.83
N ARG A 312 4.43 13.85 10.96
CA ARG A 312 4.85 12.51 11.43
C ARG A 312 3.67 11.57 11.58
N GLY A 313 2.53 12.08 12.04
CA GLY A 313 1.28 11.32 12.12
C GLY A 313 0.72 10.91 10.75
N ILE A 314 0.80 11.79 9.75
CA ILE A 314 0.29 11.53 8.39
C ILE A 314 0.99 10.32 7.76
N GLU A 315 2.30 10.17 7.94
CA GLU A 315 3.05 9.05 7.36
C GLU A 315 2.51 7.68 7.74
N VAL A 316 2.00 7.54 8.98
CA VAL A 316 1.40 6.29 9.49
C VAL A 316 0.03 6.02 8.84
N VAL A 317 -0.68 7.07 8.44
CA VAL A 317 -2.02 6.97 7.83
C VAL A 317 -1.94 6.68 6.32
N VAL A 318 -0.86 7.08 5.64
CA VAL A 318 -0.69 6.91 4.19
C VAL A 318 -0.86 5.46 3.73
N PRO A 319 -0.25 4.43 4.35
CA PRO A 319 -0.46 3.03 3.97
C PRO A 319 -1.92 2.58 4.12
N VAL A 320 -2.63 3.09 5.13
CA VAL A 320 -4.05 2.77 5.37
C VAL A 320 -4.91 3.30 4.23
N LEU A 321 -4.68 4.55 3.81
CA LEU A 321 -5.36 5.14 2.67
C LEU A 321 -4.97 4.47 1.35
N ALA A 322 -3.69 4.24 1.12
CA ALA A 322 -3.20 3.68 -0.14
C ALA A 322 -3.63 2.21 -0.33
N ALA A 323 -3.32 1.33 0.63
CA ALA A 323 -3.59 -0.10 0.53
C ALA A 323 -5.03 -0.44 0.92
N GLY A 324 -5.47 0.01 2.12
CA GLY A 324 -6.76 -0.35 2.69
C GLY A 324 -7.95 0.29 1.98
N PHE A 325 -7.82 1.54 1.52
CA PHE A 325 -8.88 2.24 0.78
C PHE A 325 -8.67 2.17 -0.74
N VAL A 326 -7.64 2.83 -1.27
CA VAL A 326 -7.51 3.13 -2.71
C VAL A 326 -7.23 1.88 -3.57
N ALA A 327 -6.19 1.11 -3.25
CA ALA A 327 -5.84 -0.08 -4.00
C ALA A 327 -6.94 -1.14 -3.89
N GLN A 328 -7.52 -1.28 -2.69
CA GLN A 328 -8.57 -2.25 -2.42
C GLN A 328 -9.88 -1.92 -3.14
N VAL A 329 -10.32 -0.65 -3.17
CA VAL A 329 -11.52 -0.26 -3.93
C VAL A 329 -11.28 -0.37 -5.44
N LEU A 330 -10.10 0.00 -5.93
CA LEU A 330 -9.75 -0.13 -7.34
C LEU A 330 -9.77 -1.60 -7.78
N GLY A 331 -9.08 -2.48 -7.04
CA GLY A 331 -9.07 -3.91 -7.30
C GLY A 331 -10.47 -4.53 -7.24
N GLY A 332 -11.28 -4.14 -6.25
CA GLY A 332 -12.68 -4.57 -6.14
C GLY A 332 -13.54 -4.11 -7.32
N ALA A 333 -13.43 -2.84 -7.72
CA ALA A 333 -14.17 -2.27 -8.83
C ALA A 333 -13.80 -2.93 -10.16
N LEU A 334 -12.51 -3.07 -10.47
CA LEU A 334 -12.05 -3.69 -11.72
C LEU A 334 -12.42 -5.18 -11.80
N THR A 335 -12.41 -5.90 -10.68
CA THR A 335 -12.87 -7.30 -10.59
C THR A 335 -14.31 -7.45 -11.10
N TYR A 336 -15.18 -6.48 -10.79
CA TYR A 336 -16.56 -6.49 -11.27
C TYR A 336 -16.72 -5.92 -12.68
N LEU A 337 -16.08 -4.79 -12.96
CA LEU A 337 -16.35 -4.00 -14.15
C LEU A 337 -15.73 -4.61 -15.41
N VAL A 338 -14.53 -5.19 -15.31
CA VAL A 338 -13.83 -5.75 -16.47
C VAL A 338 -14.64 -6.83 -17.19
N PRO A 339 -15.19 -7.86 -16.51
CA PRO A 339 -16.03 -8.86 -17.17
C PRO A 339 -17.26 -8.27 -17.86
N VAL A 340 -17.90 -7.27 -17.24
CA VAL A 340 -19.12 -6.63 -17.76
C VAL A 340 -18.86 -5.93 -19.09
N VAL A 341 -17.72 -5.25 -19.21
CA VAL A 341 -17.42 -4.44 -20.39
C VAL A 341 -16.77 -5.21 -21.54
N LEU A 342 -16.13 -6.34 -21.24
CA LEU A 342 -15.54 -7.21 -22.27
C LEU A 342 -16.60 -8.02 -23.05
N GLY A 343 -17.84 -8.11 -22.56
CA GLY A 343 -18.93 -8.81 -23.24
C GLY A 343 -18.67 -10.31 -23.45
N GLY A 344 -19.24 -10.89 -24.51
CA GLY A 344 -19.09 -12.32 -24.85
C GLY A 344 -20.27 -13.22 -24.43
N GLY A 345 -21.40 -12.64 -24.03
CA GLY A 345 -22.59 -13.37 -23.62
C GLY A 345 -22.55 -13.91 -22.17
N PRO A 346 -23.66 -14.49 -21.67
CA PRO A 346 -23.79 -14.84 -20.26
C PRO A 346 -22.79 -15.91 -19.77
N ALA A 347 -22.45 -16.89 -20.62
CA ALA A 347 -21.53 -17.96 -20.26
C ALA A 347 -20.09 -17.45 -20.05
N VAL A 348 -19.58 -16.64 -20.98
CA VAL A 348 -18.25 -16.02 -20.88
C VAL A 348 -18.17 -15.06 -19.70
N LEU A 349 -19.22 -14.26 -19.48
CA LEU A 349 -19.32 -13.38 -18.31
C LEU A 349 -19.26 -14.16 -17.00
N LYS A 350 -20.01 -15.27 -16.88
CA LYS A 350 -20.01 -16.14 -15.69
C LYS A 350 -18.61 -16.73 -15.46
N ARG A 351 -17.94 -17.17 -16.52
CA ARG A 351 -16.58 -17.73 -16.46
C ARG A 351 -15.56 -16.70 -15.99
N ARG A 352 -15.51 -15.52 -16.62
CA ARG A 352 -14.58 -14.43 -16.26
C ARG A 352 -14.80 -13.96 -14.83
N THR A 353 -16.05 -13.80 -14.42
CA THR A 353 -16.41 -13.49 -13.02
C THR A 353 -15.87 -14.58 -12.08
N ALA A 354 -16.06 -15.86 -12.39
CA ALA A 354 -15.57 -16.96 -11.55
C ALA A 354 -14.04 -17.01 -11.45
N ILE A 355 -13.31 -16.66 -12.53
CA ILE A 355 -11.84 -16.55 -12.51
C ILE A 355 -11.39 -15.42 -11.58
N LEU A 356 -11.97 -14.22 -11.73
CA LEU A 356 -11.59 -13.05 -10.95
C LEU A 356 -12.00 -13.15 -9.47
N ASP A 357 -13.07 -13.90 -9.17
CA ASP A 357 -13.57 -14.15 -7.81
C ASP A 357 -12.87 -15.33 -7.11
N ARG A 358 -11.88 -15.96 -7.77
CA ARG A 358 -11.13 -17.07 -7.19
C ARG A 358 -10.44 -16.64 -5.89
N ALA A 359 -10.58 -17.47 -4.86
CA ALA A 359 -10.04 -17.25 -3.52
C ALA A 359 -10.46 -15.91 -2.90
N ALA A 360 -11.66 -15.41 -3.21
CA ALA A 360 -12.14 -14.09 -2.78
C ALA A 360 -11.95 -13.82 -1.28
N TRP A 361 -12.48 -14.69 -0.42
CA TRP A 361 -12.42 -14.51 1.04
C TRP A 361 -10.99 -14.62 1.57
N PHE A 362 -10.20 -15.55 1.03
CA PHE A 362 -8.79 -15.70 1.39
C PHE A 362 -8.01 -14.40 1.12
N ARG A 363 -8.15 -13.84 -0.09
CA ARG A 363 -7.50 -12.59 -0.50
C ARG A 363 -7.93 -11.41 0.36
N VAL A 364 -9.22 -11.27 0.63
CA VAL A 364 -9.75 -10.20 1.49
C VAL A 364 -9.18 -10.32 2.91
N VAL A 365 -9.11 -11.53 3.47
CA VAL A 365 -8.51 -11.74 4.81
C VAL A 365 -7.03 -11.38 4.81
N LEU A 366 -6.25 -11.82 3.82
CA LEU A 366 -4.83 -11.45 3.71
C LEU A 366 -4.63 -9.93 3.69
N ILE A 367 -5.43 -9.21 2.88
CA ILE A 367 -5.33 -7.75 2.78
C ILE A 367 -5.67 -7.09 4.11
N ASN A 368 -6.81 -7.42 4.71
CA ASN A 368 -7.34 -6.65 5.84
C ASN A 368 -6.67 -7.03 7.16
N VAL A 369 -6.47 -8.32 7.42
CA VAL A 369 -5.81 -8.79 8.64
C VAL A 369 -4.30 -8.53 8.56
N GLY A 370 -3.69 -8.75 7.39
CA GLY A 370 -2.28 -8.39 7.17
C GLY A 370 -2.02 -6.91 7.38
N LEU A 371 -2.88 -6.03 6.83
CA LEU A 371 -2.77 -4.59 7.05
C LEU A 371 -2.96 -4.23 8.52
N LEU A 372 -3.97 -4.77 9.20
CA LEU A 372 -4.21 -4.54 10.62
C LEU A 372 -2.97 -4.90 11.46
N VAL A 373 -2.41 -6.08 11.26
CA VAL A 373 -1.23 -6.54 12.01
C VAL A 373 0.00 -5.68 11.71
N SER A 374 0.18 -5.23 10.46
CA SER A 374 1.30 -4.36 10.10
C SER A 374 1.29 -2.98 10.78
N LEU A 375 0.10 -2.54 11.24
CA LEU A 375 -0.09 -1.27 11.95
C LEU A 375 0.07 -1.41 13.47
N LEU A 376 0.12 -2.64 13.99
CA LEU A 376 0.36 -2.89 15.41
C LEU A 376 1.86 -2.74 15.75
N PRO A 377 2.21 -2.52 17.03
CA PRO A 377 3.59 -2.53 17.50
C PRO A 377 4.14 -3.97 17.50
N VAL A 378 4.39 -4.51 16.31
CA VAL A 378 4.93 -5.87 16.08
C VAL A 378 6.40 -5.81 15.65
N PRO A 379 7.16 -6.89 15.88
CA PRO A 379 8.53 -7.02 15.38
C PRO A 379 8.65 -6.71 13.89
N SER A 380 9.78 -6.13 13.47
CA SER A 380 9.91 -5.62 12.12
C SER A 380 9.82 -6.73 11.05
N ILE A 381 10.24 -7.97 11.35
CA ILE A 381 10.06 -9.12 10.45
C ILE A 381 8.58 -9.46 10.26
N VAL A 382 7.79 -9.43 11.34
CA VAL A 382 6.33 -9.65 11.28
C VAL A 382 5.66 -8.57 10.44
N ARG A 383 6.08 -7.30 10.61
CA ARG A 383 5.58 -6.18 9.79
C ARG A 383 5.91 -6.37 8.31
N VAL A 384 7.14 -6.76 7.97
CA VAL A 384 7.54 -7.05 6.59
C VAL A 384 6.74 -8.23 6.02
N GLY A 385 6.59 -9.32 6.77
CA GLY A 385 5.84 -10.49 6.33
C GLY A 385 4.37 -10.16 6.05
N THR A 386 3.72 -9.43 6.96
CA THR A 386 2.31 -9.07 6.82
C THR A 386 2.05 -8.03 5.73
N THR A 387 2.93 -7.04 5.54
CA THR A 387 2.85 -6.12 4.39
C THR A 387 3.06 -6.84 3.05
N PHE A 388 3.91 -7.89 3.02
CA PHE A 388 4.04 -8.75 1.84
C PHE A 388 2.77 -9.55 1.54
N LEU A 389 2.06 -10.04 2.57
CA LEU A 389 0.74 -10.67 2.39
C LEU A 389 -0.30 -9.69 1.83
N VAL A 390 -0.29 -8.43 2.27
CA VAL A 390 -1.14 -7.37 1.71
C VAL A 390 -0.85 -7.17 0.23
N LEU A 391 0.43 -7.07 -0.14
CA LEU A 391 0.86 -6.95 -1.53
C LEU A 391 0.37 -8.14 -2.36
N ILE A 392 0.58 -9.38 -1.88
CA ILE A 392 0.08 -10.59 -2.56
C ILE A 392 -1.43 -10.52 -2.77
N GLY A 393 -2.20 -10.22 -1.71
CA GLY A 393 -3.65 -10.18 -1.77
C GLY A 393 -4.19 -9.17 -2.80
N LEU A 394 -3.58 -7.97 -2.86
CA LEU A 394 -3.91 -6.93 -3.84
C LEU A 394 -3.44 -7.30 -5.25
N ALA A 395 -2.16 -7.66 -5.41
CA ALA A 395 -1.53 -7.95 -6.70
C ALA A 395 -2.08 -9.21 -7.38
N TRP A 396 -2.69 -10.14 -6.63
CA TRP A 396 -3.35 -11.34 -7.18
C TRP A 396 -4.40 -10.99 -8.24
N PHE A 397 -4.97 -9.77 -8.22
CA PHE A 397 -5.86 -9.34 -9.29
C PHE A 397 -5.20 -9.42 -10.68
N LEU A 398 -3.91 -9.11 -10.83
CA LEU A 398 -3.20 -9.05 -12.11
C LEU A 398 -3.13 -10.40 -12.84
N PRO A 399 -2.65 -11.52 -12.24
CA PRO A 399 -2.68 -12.82 -12.90
C PRO A 399 -4.10 -13.34 -13.14
N LEU A 400 -5.06 -13.06 -12.24
CA LEU A 400 -6.46 -13.43 -12.48
C LEU A 400 -7.05 -12.68 -13.67
N LEU A 401 -6.71 -11.41 -13.83
CA LEU A 401 -7.08 -10.59 -14.98
C LEU A 401 -6.50 -11.17 -16.27
N GLY A 402 -5.21 -11.51 -16.28
CA GLY A 402 -4.58 -12.21 -17.41
C GLY A 402 -5.34 -13.47 -17.79
N MET A 403 -5.60 -14.36 -16.82
CA MET A 403 -6.38 -15.58 -17.06
C MET A 403 -7.79 -15.31 -17.59
N ALA A 404 -8.48 -14.29 -17.08
CA ALA A 404 -9.82 -13.93 -17.53
C ALA A 404 -9.81 -13.41 -18.98
N LEU A 405 -8.77 -12.65 -19.38
CA LEU A 405 -8.59 -12.15 -20.74
C LEU A 405 -8.25 -13.28 -21.73
N PHE A 406 -7.39 -14.22 -21.33
CA PHE A 406 -6.95 -15.34 -22.18
C PHE A 406 -7.88 -16.56 -22.17
N SER A 407 -8.94 -16.54 -21.35
CA SER A 407 -9.95 -17.61 -21.35
C SER A 407 -10.73 -17.62 -22.67
N ARG A 408 -10.21 -18.31 -23.69
CA ARG A 408 -10.87 -18.50 -24.99
C ARG A 408 -12.13 -19.36 -24.83
N ASP A 409 -13.10 -19.11 -25.72
CA ASP A 409 -14.26 -19.95 -25.94
C ASP A 409 -13.78 -21.37 -26.27
N ALA A 410 -13.89 -22.29 -25.31
CA ALA A 410 -14.09 -23.66 -25.72
C ALA A 410 -15.42 -23.62 -26.46
N ARG A 411 -15.37 -23.75 -27.80
CA ARG A 411 -16.55 -23.96 -28.65
C ARG A 411 -17.55 -24.76 -27.84
N ALA A 412 -18.79 -24.28 -27.77
CA ALA A 412 -19.90 -25.13 -27.40
C ALA A 412 -19.74 -26.41 -28.23
N VAL A 413 -19.28 -27.48 -27.59
CA VAL A 413 -19.50 -28.82 -28.11
C VAL A 413 -21.02 -28.86 -28.28
N PRO A 414 -21.56 -29.07 -29.49
CA PRO A 414 -22.98 -29.30 -29.63
C PRO A 414 -23.28 -30.51 -28.75
N GLY A 415 -23.86 -30.27 -27.57
CA GLY A 415 -24.42 -31.34 -26.79
C GLY A 415 -25.49 -32.00 -27.67
N PRO A 416 -25.56 -33.34 -27.73
CA PRO A 416 -26.60 -33.99 -28.50
C PRO A 416 -27.94 -33.43 -28.05
N VAL A 417 -28.77 -33.06 -29.03
CA VAL A 417 -30.15 -32.60 -28.81
C VAL A 417 -30.82 -33.66 -27.94
N ALA A 418 -31.11 -33.30 -26.69
CA ALA A 418 -31.81 -34.20 -25.78
C ALA A 418 -33.25 -34.30 -26.28
N ASP A 419 -33.58 -35.44 -26.88
CA ASP A 419 -34.97 -35.82 -27.15
C ASP A 419 -35.75 -35.78 -25.84
N GLY A 420 -36.88 -35.08 -25.85
CA GLY A 420 -37.72 -34.76 -24.70
C GLY A 420 -38.46 -35.93 -24.07
N ARG A 421 -37.78 -37.01 -23.69
CA ARG A 421 -38.39 -38.20 -23.06
C ARG A 421 -37.67 -38.75 -21.83
N GLY A 422 -36.74 -38.01 -21.23
CA GLY A 422 -36.00 -38.44 -20.03
C GLY A 422 -36.23 -37.61 -18.76
N ALA A 423 -37.32 -36.83 -18.68
CA ALA A 423 -37.51 -35.84 -17.61
C ALA A 423 -38.27 -36.34 -16.37
N LEU A 424 -38.38 -37.66 -16.13
CA LEU A 424 -39.18 -38.18 -15.00
C LEU A 424 -38.47 -39.15 -14.03
N ASP A 425 -37.18 -39.46 -14.21
CA ASP A 425 -36.46 -40.37 -13.30
C ASP A 425 -35.20 -39.77 -12.66
N SER A 426 -35.38 -38.68 -11.91
CA SER A 426 -34.42 -38.29 -10.88
C SER A 426 -35.12 -37.72 -9.64
N GLY A 427 -36.08 -38.49 -9.13
CA GLY A 427 -36.70 -38.28 -7.83
C GLY A 427 -35.93 -39.02 -6.74
N THR A 428 -34.87 -38.37 -6.21
CA THR A 428 -34.42 -38.37 -4.80
C THR A 428 -33.11 -37.58 -4.74
N ALA A 429 -33.18 -36.27 -4.99
CA ALA A 429 -32.14 -35.36 -4.54
C ALA A 429 -32.29 -35.28 -3.01
N ALA A 430 -31.47 -36.05 -2.29
CA ALA A 430 -31.21 -35.78 -0.88
C ALA A 430 -30.97 -34.26 -0.72
N ALA A 431 -31.60 -33.65 0.27
CA ALA A 431 -31.45 -32.24 0.61
C ALA A 431 -29.97 -31.91 0.86
N GLY A 432 -29.24 -31.62 -0.21
CA GLY A 432 -27.82 -31.32 -0.17
C GLY A 432 -27.63 -29.95 0.45
N TYR A 433 -26.98 -29.90 1.61
CA TYR A 433 -26.54 -28.65 2.22
C TYR A 433 -25.78 -27.80 1.19
N ASP A 434 -26.16 -26.53 1.04
CA ASP A 434 -25.36 -25.57 0.27
C ASP A 434 -23.95 -25.50 0.90
N THR A 435 -22.95 -26.00 0.20
CA THR A 435 -21.55 -25.98 0.68
C THR A 435 -20.88 -24.63 0.49
N ALA A 436 -21.52 -23.68 -0.21
CA ALA A 436 -20.93 -22.37 -0.51
C ALA A 436 -20.57 -21.56 0.75
N PRO A 437 -21.38 -21.50 1.83
CA PRO A 437 -21.00 -20.83 3.07
C PRO A 437 -19.79 -21.49 3.74
N ARG A 438 -19.76 -22.83 3.84
CA ARG A 438 -18.63 -23.58 4.43
C ARG A 438 -17.34 -23.37 3.65
N LYS A 439 -17.39 -23.38 2.32
CA LYS A 439 -16.23 -23.11 1.45
C LYS A 439 -15.70 -21.69 1.64
N ARG A 440 -16.58 -20.69 1.79
CA ARG A 440 -16.19 -19.29 2.06
C ARG A 440 -15.50 -19.13 3.40
N LEU A 441 -16.08 -19.71 4.46
CA LEU A 441 -15.49 -19.72 5.79
C LEU A 441 -14.14 -20.47 5.81
N GLY A 442 -14.03 -21.59 5.10
CA GLY A 442 -12.77 -22.31 4.95
C GLY A 442 -11.68 -21.48 4.26
N MET A 443 -12.02 -20.72 3.20
CA MET A 443 -11.08 -19.78 2.58
C MET A 443 -10.66 -18.66 3.53
N ALA A 444 -11.59 -18.13 4.32
CA ALA A 444 -11.29 -17.10 5.31
C ALA A 444 -10.36 -17.62 6.42
N ALA A 445 -10.66 -18.81 6.95
CA ALA A 445 -9.86 -19.48 7.96
C ALA A 445 -8.46 -19.82 7.43
N ALA A 446 -8.33 -20.27 6.17
CA ALA A 446 -7.04 -20.49 5.53
C ALA A 446 -6.24 -19.19 5.41
N GLY A 447 -6.89 -18.07 5.05
CA GLY A 447 -6.24 -16.75 5.00
C GLY A 447 -5.73 -16.32 6.36
N LEU A 448 -6.54 -16.51 7.40
CA LEU A 448 -6.16 -16.20 8.78
C LEU A 448 -5.01 -17.09 9.25
N ALA A 449 -5.05 -18.39 8.96
CA ALA A 449 -3.98 -19.33 9.29
C ALA A 449 -2.65 -18.91 8.65
N VAL A 450 -2.64 -18.45 7.39
CA VAL A 450 -1.43 -17.93 6.73
C VAL A 450 -0.90 -16.69 7.44
N VAL A 451 -1.76 -15.76 7.85
CA VAL A 451 -1.32 -14.58 8.62
C VAL A 451 -0.71 -15.01 9.96
N VAL A 452 -1.35 -15.92 10.69
CA VAL A 452 -0.85 -16.44 11.97
C VAL A 452 0.49 -17.16 11.79
N LEU A 453 0.66 -17.95 10.73
CA LEU A 453 1.92 -18.60 10.40
C LEU A 453 3.04 -17.60 10.12
N VAL A 454 2.75 -16.50 9.40
CA VAL A 454 3.73 -15.44 9.14
C VAL A 454 4.11 -14.70 10.43
N ILE A 455 3.15 -14.47 11.33
CA ILE A 455 3.44 -13.90 12.66
C ILE A 455 4.34 -14.85 13.45
N ALA A 456 3.98 -16.13 13.55
CA ALA A 456 4.74 -17.13 14.29
C ALA A 456 6.17 -17.29 13.72
N ALA A 457 6.31 -17.38 12.40
CA ALA A 457 7.61 -17.46 11.74
C ALA A 457 8.45 -16.19 11.96
N GLY A 458 7.84 -15.00 11.90
CA GLY A 458 8.55 -13.74 12.12
C GLY A 458 9.02 -13.57 13.56
N VAL A 459 8.23 -14.04 14.53
CA VAL A 459 8.63 -14.08 15.95
C VAL A 459 9.74 -15.09 16.19
N LEU A 460 9.66 -16.29 15.60
CA LEU A 460 10.71 -17.32 15.74
C LEU A 460 12.03 -16.90 15.08
N ALA A 461 11.99 -16.08 14.04
CA ALA A 461 13.17 -15.56 13.36
C ALA A 461 13.89 -14.46 14.14
N ASP A 462 13.21 -13.79 15.07
CA ASP A 462 13.80 -12.79 15.97
C ASP A 462 13.11 -12.84 17.36
N PRO A 463 13.43 -13.85 18.19
CA PRO A 463 12.81 -14.01 19.51
C PRO A 463 13.13 -12.84 20.44
N SER A 464 14.31 -12.23 20.27
CA SER A 464 14.78 -11.09 21.05
C SER A 464 13.91 -9.84 20.89
N ALA A 465 13.21 -9.72 19.75
CA ALA A 465 12.25 -8.65 19.51
C ALA A 465 10.94 -8.77 20.34
N LEU A 466 10.77 -9.83 21.14
CA LEU A 466 9.72 -9.92 22.16
C LEU A 466 10.21 -9.60 23.57
N GLU A 467 11.51 -9.65 23.82
CA GLU A 467 12.10 -9.45 25.16
C GLU A 467 12.01 -7.98 25.60
N TRP A 468 12.15 -7.03 24.67
CA TRP A 468 12.03 -5.59 24.96
C TRP A 468 10.64 -5.15 25.47
N GLN A 469 9.56 -5.83 25.08
CA GLN A 469 8.21 -5.53 25.58
C GLN A 469 8.02 -5.98 27.04
N ASN A 470 8.83 -6.94 27.51
CA ASN A 470 8.74 -7.50 28.85
C ASN A 470 9.78 -6.93 29.83
N GLN A 471 10.74 -6.11 29.36
CA GLN A 471 11.84 -5.58 30.18
C GLN A 471 11.68 -4.12 30.62
N ALA A 472 10.53 -3.48 30.33
CA ALA A 472 10.15 -2.20 30.93
C ALA A 472 9.96 -2.35 32.45
N GLY A 473 11.05 -2.41 33.21
CA GLY A 473 11.01 -2.53 34.67
C GLY A 473 12.26 -3.08 35.37
N ALA A 474 13.27 -3.61 34.68
CA ALA A 474 14.39 -4.28 35.35
C ALA A 474 15.66 -3.40 35.46
N ALA A 475 15.55 -2.27 36.16
CA ALA A 475 16.71 -1.57 36.72
C ALA A 475 16.44 -1.20 38.19
N THR A 476 16.01 -2.18 38.98
CA THR A 476 15.87 -2.03 40.43
C THR A 476 17.20 -2.38 41.11
N GLY A 477 18.04 -1.38 41.39
CA GLY A 477 19.22 -1.61 42.22
C GLY A 477 20.17 -0.44 42.47
N VAL A 478 20.14 0.63 41.68
CA VAL A 478 21.14 1.72 41.78
C VAL A 478 20.50 3.04 42.21
N VAL A 479 21.09 3.68 43.21
CA VAL A 479 20.72 5.02 43.66
C VAL A 479 21.14 6.03 42.61
N ALA A 480 20.19 6.82 42.09
CA ALA A 480 20.50 7.87 41.14
C ALA A 480 21.42 8.94 41.78
N THR A 481 22.50 9.31 41.11
CA THR A 481 23.44 10.34 41.57
C THR A 481 22.85 11.75 41.48
N GLY A 482 21.84 11.93 40.62
CA GLY A 482 21.30 13.24 40.24
C GLY A 482 22.06 13.93 39.10
N GLU A 483 23.17 13.35 38.63
CA GLU A 483 23.95 13.88 37.51
C GLU A 483 23.48 13.31 36.15
N THR A 484 23.71 14.07 35.08
CA THR A 484 23.36 13.68 33.70
C THR A 484 24.61 13.60 32.82
N THR A 485 24.78 12.47 32.15
CA THR A 485 25.80 12.26 31.11
C THR A 485 25.13 12.47 29.75
N THR A 486 25.61 13.43 28.97
CA THR A 486 25.10 13.73 27.62
C THR A 486 26.11 13.31 26.57
N VAL A 487 25.65 12.60 25.53
CA VAL A 487 26.50 12.08 24.44
C VAL A 487 25.92 12.48 23.10
N ASP A 488 26.76 13.03 22.21
CA ASP A 488 26.41 13.21 20.81
C ASP A 488 26.70 11.92 20.04
N MET A 489 25.71 11.44 19.29
CA MET A 489 25.79 10.18 18.57
C MET A 489 25.27 10.35 17.14
N THR A 490 26.00 9.77 16.19
CA THR A 490 25.64 9.75 14.79
C THR A 490 25.37 8.32 14.35
N MET A 491 24.33 8.12 13.53
CA MET A 491 24.08 6.87 12.82
C MET A 491 24.61 7.06 11.40
N LYS A 492 25.61 6.27 11.04
CA LYS A 492 26.27 6.35 9.73
C LYS A 492 26.88 5.00 9.38
N ASN A 493 26.85 4.65 8.10
CA ASN A 493 27.40 3.39 7.58
C ASN A 493 26.84 2.17 8.34
N MET A 494 25.55 2.16 8.65
CA MET A 494 24.90 1.09 9.41
C MET A 494 25.46 0.87 10.84
N ARG A 495 26.08 1.88 11.45
CA ARG A 495 26.59 1.81 12.84
C ARG A 495 26.23 3.06 13.66
N PHE A 496 26.26 2.89 14.97
CA PHE A 496 26.27 4.01 15.91
C PHE A 496 27.71 4.51 16.08
N HIS A 497 27.90 5.81 16.08
CA HIS A 497 29.20 6.45 16.27
C HIS A 497 29.08 7.51 17.37
N PRO A 498 29.69 7.30 18.55
CA PRO A 498 30.39 6.08 18.96
C PRO A 498 29.44 4.88 19.16
N ASP A 499 29.94 3.65 18.97
CA ASP A 499 29.24 2.38 19.25
C ASP A 499 29.45 1.88 20.68
N LYS A 500 30.31 2.55 21.45
CA LYS A 500 30.53 2.32 22.88
C LYS A 500 30.53 3.65 23.65
N VAL A 501 29.71 3.70 24.69
CA VAL A 501 29.56 4.86 25.57
C VAL A 501 29.81 4.44 27.00
N GLN A 502 30.60 5.20 27.74
CA GLN A 502 30.87 4.96 29.17
C GLN A 502 30.07 5.95 30.01
N VAL A 503 29.31 5.45 30.99
CA VAL A 503 28.44 6.25 31.84
C VAL A 503 28.68 5.87 33.29
N PRO A 504 28.96 6.83 34.20
CA PRO A 504 29.06 6.53 35.63
C PRO A 504 27.76 5.89 36.14
N ALA A 505 27.89 4.81 36.93
CA ALA A 505 26.73 4.12 37.50
C ALA A 505 25.90 5.08 38.36
N GLY A 506 24.58 5.11 38.13
CA GLY A 506 23.62 6.00 38.78
C GLY A 506 23.41 7.35 38.08
N ASN A 507 24.18 7.69 37.04
CA ASN A 507 23.90 8.86 36.21
C ASN A 507 22.74 8.60 35.26
N LYS A 508 22.04 9.69 34.91
CA LYS A 508 21.07 9.71 33.81
C LYS A 508 21.81 9.84 32.48
N LEU A 509 21.53 9.01 31.49
CA LEU A 509 22.10 9.12 30.14
C LEU A 509 21.11 9.80 29.17
N VAL A 510 21.61 10.83 28.47
CA VAL A 510 20.90 11.51 27.38
C VAL A 510 21.75 11.44 26.11
N ILE A 511 21.17 11.00 24.99
CA ILE A 511 21.87 10.89 23.70
C ILE A 511 21.26 11.89 22.72
N ASN A 512 22.07 12.81 22.20
CA ASN A 512 21.70 13.63 21.04
C ASN A 512 22.00 12.82 19.78
N LEU A 513 20.98 12.26 19.17
CA LEU A 513 21.08 11.30 18.08
C LEU A 513 20.80 11.96 16.73
N VAL A 514 21.67 11.74 15.74
CA VAL A 514 21.52 12.23 14.35
C VAL A 514 21.59 11.05 13.39
N ASN A 515 20.70 11.00 12.41
CA ASN A 515 20.84 10.08 11.28
C ASN A 515 21.60 10.76 10.13
N GLU A 516 22.87 10.39 9.92
CA GLU A 516 23.69 10.84 8.78
C GLU A 516 23.80 9.80 7.66
N ASP A 517 23.10 8.67 7.79
CA ASP A 517 23.04 7.65 6.75
C ASP A 517 22.01 8.02 5.66
N ASN A 518 22.02 7.27 4.56
CA ASN A 518 21.07 7.42 3.46
C ASN A 518 19.80 6.59 3.64
N MET A 519 19.66 5.91 4.77
CA MET A 519 18.52 5.05 5.10
C MET A 519 17.97 5.34 6.49
N VAL A 520 16.80 4.77 6.79
CA VAL A 520 16.10 4.99 8.07
C VAL A 520 16.75 4.16 9.16
N HIS A 521 16.92 4.76 10.33
CA HIS A 521 17.43 4.11 11.53
C HIS A 521 16.62 4.48 12.77
N ASP A 522 16.92 3.80 13.87
CA ASP A 522 16.44 4.12 15.20
C ASP A 522 17.45 3.59 16.23
N LEU A 523 17.28 4.01 17.48
CA LEU A 523 17.98 3.49 18.65
C LEU A 523 16.94 3.00 19.65
N VAL A 524 17.01 1.72 19.96
CA VAL A 524 16.30 1.09 21.08
C VAL A 524 17.32 0.60 22.10
N THR A 525 17.03 0.69 23.38
CA THR A 525 17.89 0.20 24.48
C THR A 525 17.18 -0.85 25.33
N GLU A 526 17.92 -1.69 26.05
CA GLU A 526 17.33 -2.67 27.00
C GLU A 526 16.52 -2.01 28.11
N LEU A 527 16.84 -0.76 28.46
CA LEU A 527 16.07 0.04 29.42
C LEU A 527 14.73 0.56 28.86
N GLY A 528 14.42 0.27 27.59
CA GLY A 528 13.16 0.61 26.94
C GLY A 528 13.12 1.99 26.30
N ALA A 529 14.23 2.74 26.28
CA ALA A 529 14.29 3.99 25.52
C ALA A 529 14.26 3.71 24.01
N ASP A 530 13.49 4.52 23.28
CA ASP A 530 13.25 4.41 21.84
C ASP A 530 13.33 5.81 21.20
N SER A 531 14.18 5.96 20.19
CA SER A 531 14.31 7.23 19.44
C SER A 531 13.13 7.51 18.50
N GLY A 532 12.33 6.50 18.19
CA GLY A 532 11.48 6.46 17.01
C GLY A 532 12.29 6.33 15.72
N ARG A 533 11.60 6.21 14.59
CA ARG A 533 12.25 6.19 13.26
C ARG A 533 12.81 7.58 12.95
N LEU A 534 14.08 7.61 12.57
CA LEU A 534 14.78 8.79 12.09
C LEU A 534 15.11 8.58 10.61
N TYR A 535 14.56 9.43 9.75
CA TYR A 535 14.92 9.50 8.34
C TYR A 535 16.28 10.20 8.14
N PRO A 536 16.93 10.04 6.98
CA PRO A 536 18.18 10.73 6.66
C PRO A 536 18.13 12.24 6.98
N GLY A 537 19.09 12.72 7.77
CA GLY A 537 19.21 14.11 8.20
C GLY A 537 18.42 14.49 9.45
N GLU A 538 17.53 13.61 9.96
CA GLU A 538 16.76 13.89 11.17
C GLU A 538 17.61 13.76 12.45
N ARG A 539 17.18 14.48 13.49
CA ARG A 539 17.83 14.53 14.79
C ARG A 539 16.81 14.41 15.91
N THR A 540 17.17 13.77 17.00
CA THR A 540 16.34 13.68 18.21
C THR A 540 17.22 13.61 19.46
N VAL A 541 16.59 13.76 20.63
CA VAL A 541 17.22 13.55 21.93
C VAL A 541 16.57 12.34 22.57
N VAL A 542 17.38 11.32 22.90
CA VAL A 542 16.93 10.07 23.51
C VAL A 542 17.31 10.08 24.99
N ASP A 543 16.31 10.03 25.85
CA ASP A 543 16.50 9.85 27.30
C ASP A 543 16.54 8.35 27.60
N VAL A 544 17.74 7.84 27.91
CA VAL A 544 17.95 6.41 28.21
C VAL A 544 17.57 6.08 29.65
N GLY A 545 17.42 7.09 30.50
CA GLY A 545 17.17 6.92 31.94
C GLY A 545 18.44 6.73 32.76
N VAL A 546 18.28 6.23 33.99
CA VAL A 546 19.38 6.02 34.93
C VAL A 546 20.12 4.72 34.61
N VAL A 547 21.43 4.81 34.37
CA VAL A 547 22.27 3.66 34.00
C VAL A 547 22.87 3.05 35.27
N GLY A 548 22.42 1.87 35.66
CA GLY A 548 22.91 1.15 36.86
C GLY A 548 23.85 -0.02 36.57
N ALA A 549 23.80 -0.56 35.36
CA ALA A 549 24.60 -1.68 34.88
C ALA A 549 24.87 -1.48 33.38
N ASP A 550 25.68 -2.35 32.78
CA ASP A 550 25.87 -2.33 31.32
C ASP A 550 24.52 -2.53 30.61
N VAL A 551 24.27 -1.72 29.59
CA VAL A 551 23.02 -1.68 28.81
C VAL A 551 23.35 -1.85 27.34
N ALA A 552 22.69 -2.79 26.68
CA ALA A 552 22.77 -2.89 25.23
C ALA A 552 21.78 -1.92 24.53
N GLY A 553 22.18 -1.41 23.38
CA GLY A 553 21.32 -0.72 22.42
C GLY A 553 21.48 -1.28 21.01
N TRP A 554 20.49 -1.07 20.16
CA TRP A 554 20.53 -1.52 18.77
C TRP A 554 19.55 -0.75 17.88
N CYS A 555 19.71 -0.88 16.57
CA CYS A 555 18.71 -0.46 15.60
C CYS A 555 17.69 -1.59 15.34
N SER A 556 16.40 -1.28 15.48
CA SER A 556 15.30 -2.26 15.36
C SER A 556 14.83 -2.50 13.92
N VAL A 557 15.39 -1.78 12.94
CA VAL A 557 15.12 -2.03 11.51
C VAL A 557 15.57 -3.46 11.15
N VAL A 558 14.73 -4.21 10.41
CA VAL A 558 15.03 -5.60 10.01
C VAL A 558 16.43 -5.72 9.43
N GLY A 559 17.24 -6.62 9.99
CA GLY A 559 18.58 -6.91 9.48
C GLY A 559 19.67 -6.04 10.07
N HIS A 560 19.34 -4.87 10.65
CA HIS A 560 20.36 -3.90 11.06
C HIS A 560 21.14 -4.37 12.29
N ARG A 561 20.45 -4.83 13.33
CA ARG A 561 21.10 -5.46 14.50
C ARG A 561 21.95 -6.66 14.07
N GLN A 562 21.42 -7.52 13.20
CA GLN A 562 22.17 -8.68 12.69
C GLN A 562 23.40 -8.29 11.84
N GLN A 563 23.38 -7.10 11.23
CA GLN A 563 24.50 -6.51 10.49
C GLN A 563 25.46 -5.70 11.39
N GLY A 564 25.27 -5.72 12.71
CA GLY A 564 26.18 -5.09 13.66
C GLY A 564 25.83 -3.66 14.04
N MET A 565 24.60 -3.19 13.76
CA MET A 565 24.12 -1.90 14.24
C MET A 565 23.69 -1.99 15.71
N VAL A 566 24.68 -2.10 16.59
CA VAL A 566 24.55 -2.25 18.04
C VAL A 566 25.33 -1.15 18.77
N LEU A 567 24.89 -0.83 19.99
CA LEU A 567 25.47 0.15 20.90
C LEU A 567 25.74 -0.54 22.24
N SER A 568 26.91 -0.31 22.82
CA SER A 568 27.26 -0.75 24.17
C SER A 568 27.35 0.45 25.12
N ILE A 569 26.48 0.50 26.12
CA ILE A 569 26.53 1.49 27.19
C ILE A 569 27.13 0.79 28.42
N VAL A 570 28.33 1.20 28.81
CA VAL A 570 29.07 0.57 29.92
C VAL A 570 28.91 1.40 31.19
N ALA A 571 28.42 0.78 32.26
CA ALA A 571 28.27 1.40 33.57
C ALA A 571 29.59 1.39 34.34
N VAL A 572 30.27 2.53 34.37
CA VAL A 572 31.56 2.68 35.06
C VAL A 572 31.32 2.88 36.55
N GLY A 573 31.99 2.08 37.39
CA GLY A 573 31.86 2.16 38.85
C GLY A 573 30.69 1.36 39.44
N ALA A 574 29.98 0.58 38.62
CA ALA A 574 29.03 -0.42 39.11
C ALA A 574 29.80 -1.59 39.79
N PRO A 575 29.25 -2.22 40.85
CA PRO A 575 29.78 -3.47 41.36
C PRO A 575 29.83 -4.51 40.23
N PRO A 576 30.88 -5.34 40.13
CA PRO A 576 30.95 -6.36 39.10
C PRO A 576 29.70 -7.25 39.19
N ALA A 577 29.02 -7.42 38.05
CA ALA A 577 27.91 -8.35 37.97
C ALA A 577 28.39 -9.73 38.41
N ALA A 578 27.63 -10.40 39.28
CA ALA A 578 27.90 -11.80 39.63
C ALA A 578 27.87 -12.61 38.33
N GLY A 579 29.05 -13.06 37.89
CA GLY A 579 29.21 -13.81 36.66
C GLY A 579 28.37 -15.08 36.70
N ALA A 580 27.74 -15.39 35.58
CA ALA A 580 27.32 -16.75 35.29
C ALA A 580 28.60 -17.60 35.17
N ASP A 581 28.96 -18.29 36.25
CA ASP A 581 30.07 -19.24 36.27
C ASP A 581 29.83 -20.33 35.22
N SER A 582 30.67 -20.32 34.20
CA SER A 582 30.93 -21.49 33.35
C SER A 582 31.81 -22.44 34.16
N GLY A 583 31.18 -23.33 34.90
CA GLY A 583 31.85 -24.34 35.73
C GLY A 583 32.67 -25.32 34.90
N GLY A 584 33.95 -25.03 34.68
CA GLY A 584 34.96 -26.00 34.31
C GLY A 584 35.38 -26.80 35.54
N ALA A 585 34.85 -28.02 35.67
CA ALA A 585 35.25 -28.94 36.73
C ALA A 585 36.50 -29.72 36.30
N ASP A 586 37.63 -29.41 36.93
CA ASP A 586 38.80 -30.28 37.01
C ASP A 586 38.42 -31.59 37.71
N THR A 587 38.56 -32.72 37.01
CA THR A 587 38.67 -34.04 37.65
C THR A 587 39.84 -34.80 37.03
N GLY A 588 40.93 -34.89 37.81
CA GLY A 588 41.99 -35.84 37.57
C GLY A 588 41.51 -37.26 37.89
N GLY A 589 41.71 -38.17 36.94
CA GLY A 589 41.44 -39.60 37.10
C GLY A 589 42.19 -40.39 36.03
N SER A 590 43.15 -41.18 36.48
CA SER A 590 44.07 -42.00 35.70
C SER A 590 43.45 -43.27 35.10
N ASP A 591 44.01 -43.65 33.95
CA ASP A 591 44.39 -45.01 33.52
C ASP A 591 43.64 -45.73 32.37
N ALA A 592 44.48 -46.37 31.53
CA ALA A 592 44.25 -47.47 30.58
C ALA A 592 43.63 -47.22 29.16
N GLY A 593 44.49 -46.80 28.22
CA GLY A 593 44.84 -47.53 26.98
C GLY A 593 43.79 -47.89 25.92
N MET A 594 43.91 -47.27 24.72
CA MET A 594 43.73 -47.85 23.37
C MET A 594 44.34 -46.85 22.34
N PRO A 595 45.32 -47.22 21.48
CA PRO A 595 45.97 -46.28 20.57
C PRO A 595 45.30 -46.22 19.19
N GLY A 596 45.12 -45.00 18.69
CA GLY A 596 45.02 -44.70 17.26
C GLY A 596 43.66 -44.18 16.80
N MET A 597 43.48 -42.86 16.79
CA MET A 597 42.90 -42.05 15.69
C MET A 597 43.18 -40.57 15.96
N ASP A 598 44.12 -39.98 15.20
CA ASP A 598 44.36 -38.54 15.14
C ASP A 598 43.24 -37.87 14.33
N HIS A 599 42.45 -37.01 14.97
CA HIS A 599 41.69 -35.96 14.28
C HIS A 599 41.84 -34.65 15.05
N GLY A 600 42.40 -33.66 14.36
CA GLY A 600 42.79 -32.36 14.91
C GLY A 600 41.66 -31.63 15.64
N SER A 601 42.06 -30.95 16.71
CA SER A 601 41.25 -30.15 17.61
C SER A 601 40.35 -29.16 16.88
N ALA A 602 39.03 -29.39 16.95
CA ALA A 602 38.04 -28.36 16.72
C ALA A 602 37.99 -27.47 17.97
N MET A 603 38.19 -26.16 17.79
CA MET A 603 38.03 -25.17 18.85
C MET A 603 36.55 -25.08 19.24
N ASP A 604 36.24 -25.42 20.49
CA ASP A 604 34.99 -25.05 21.15
C ASP A 604 35.02 -23.55 21.49
N GLY A 605 34.29 -22.76 20.70
CA GLY A 605 33.98 -21.36 20.96
C GLY A 605 32.69 -20.98 20.23
N PRO A 606 31.94 -19.96 20.70
CA PRO A 606 30.76 -19.49 19.98
C PRO A 606 31.14 -19.14 18.53
N PRO A 607 30.25 -19.40 17.55
CA PRO A 607 30.57 -19.15 16.15
C PRO A 607 31.01 -17.69 15.99
N ALA A 608 32.19 -17.49 15.40
CA ALA A 608 32.72 -16.16 15.14
C ALA A 608 31.68 -15.37 14.33
N THR A 609 31.11 -14.33 14.94
CA THR A 609 30.30 -13.33 14.24
C THR A 609 31.20 -12.63 13.23
N PHE A 610 31.07 -13.03 11.96
CA PHE A 610 31.80 -12.42 10.86
C PHE A 610 31.28 -11.00 10.63
N ASP A 611 32.13 -10.01 10.88
CA ASP A 611 31.85 -8.62 10.53
C ASP A 611 32.21 -8.38 9.06
N PHE A 612 31.20 -8.28 8.20
CA PHE A 612 31.36 -8.08 6.75
C PHE A 612 31.96 -6.71 6.38
N MET A 613 32.05 -5.77 7.33
CA MET A 613 32.55 -4.42 7.13
C MET A 613 33.86 -4.15 7.89
N ASN A 614 34.42 -5.16 8.57
CA ASN A 614 35.75 -5.03 9.13
C ASN A 614 36.77 -4.83 8.01
N GLU A 615 37.75 -3.95 8.25
CA GLU A 615 38.89 -3.88 7.35
C GLU A 615 39.56 -5.27 7.31
N PRO A 616 39.85 -5.79 6.11
CA PRO A 616 40.61 -7.02 6.00
C PRO A 616 41.94 -6.87 6.73
N ALA A 617 42.42 -7.95 7.34
CA ALA A 617 43.76 -7.96 7.90
C ALA A 617 44.79 -7.50 6.86
N ALA A 618 45.89 -6.87 7.30
CA ALA A 618 46.87 -6.27 6.40
C ALA A 618 47.50 -7.28 5.41
N ASP A 619 47.42 -8.58 5.70
CA ASP A 619 47.87 -9.70 4.88
C ASP A 619 46.76 -10.31 4.00
N PHE A 620 45.56 -9.74 3.97
CA PHE A 620 44.46 -10.23 3.16
C PHE A 620 44.74 -10.04 1.67
N THR A 621 44.91 -11.16 0.96
CA THR A 621 44.94 -11.19 -0.50
C THR A 621 43.55 -11.48 -1.06
N PRO A 622 42.90 -10.53 -1.77
CA PRO A 622 41.61 -10.78 -2.41
C PRO A 622 41.77 -11.84 -3.50
N ARG A 623 40.88 -12.84 -3.51
CA ARG A 623 40.80 -13.81 -4.62
C ARG A 623 39.94 -13.22 -5.73
N SER A 624 40.41 -13.31 -6.97
CA SER A 624 39.64 -12.86 -8.13
C SER A 624 38.31 -13.64 -8.24
N ALA A 625 37.20 -12.90 -8.36
CA ALA A 625 35.89 -13.48 -8.65
C ALA A 625 35.71 -13.81 -10.15
N VAL A 626 36.72 -13.51 -10.98
CA VAL A 626 36.70 -13.81 -12.41
C VAL A 626 37.15 -15.26 -12.62
N LEU A 627 36.27 -16.08 -13.18
CA LEU A 627 36.60 -17.43 -13.60
C LEU A 627 37.71 -17.39 -14.66
N PRO A 628 38.77 -18.21 -14.53
CA PRO A 628 39.78 -18.36 -15.57
C PRO A 628 39.13 -18.77 -16.89
N ALA A 629 39.65 -18.27 -18.01
CA ALA A 629 39.20 -18.71 -19.33
C ALA A 629 39.39 -20.24 -19.46
N LEU A 630 38.39 -20.92 -20.01
CA LEU A 630 38.47 -22.34 -20.31
C LEU A 630 39.69 -22.59 -21.22
N PRO A 631 40.58 -23.54 -20.87
CA PRO A 631 41.69 -23.90 -21.74
C PRO A 631 41.15 -24.34 -23.10
N ALA A 632 41.78 -23.85 -24.17
CA ALA A 632 41.38 -24.15 -25.53
C ALA A 632 41.36 -25.68 -25.71
N GLY A 633 40.17 -26.22 -25.96
CA GLY A 633 40.01 -27.64 -26.26
C GLY A 633 40.88 -28.00 -27.46
N THR A 634 41.76 -28.98 -27.30
CA THR A 634 42.47 -29.61 -28.40
C THR A 634 41.45 -30.38 -29.24
N GLY A 635 40.81 -29.66 -30.16
CA GLY A 635 40.04 -30.25 -31.24
C GLY A 635 40.99 -31.08 -32.09
N THR A 636 40.95 -32.39 -31.91
CA THR A 636 41.43 -33.32 -32.92
C THR A 636 40.32 -33.44 -33.98
N SER A 637 40.78 -33.30 -35.22
CA SER A 637 40.06 -33.38 -36.50
C SER A 637 39.17 -34.59 -36.67
#